data_AF-A0A7V6Q0F0-F1
#
_entry.id   AF-A0A7V6Q0F0-F1
#
_cell.length_a   1.000
_cell.length_b   1.000
_cell.length_c   1.000
_cell.angle_alpha   90.00
_cell.angle_beta   90.00
_cell.angle_gamma   90.00
#
_symmetry.space_group_name_H-M   'P 1'
#
loop_
_entity.id
_entity.type
_entity.pdbx_description
1 polymer ?
#
loop_
_entity_poly.entity_id
_entity_poly.type
_entity_poly.pdbx_seq_one_letter_code
_entity_poly.pdbx_strand_id
1 'polypeptide(L)'
;MFQQFKRRIRYKHILIIFTCVLVLFGIFELVKILFYYENNHNKSNEKQKFVEEAVVNRNLEDEEDLEMSKEYSNENIIFETEYLRYVISNKGEVLEFTDKITGKDYVNRNKSSLHLFAWLKKDASLPPIRPVSVTSDSEYVYLNFENVNMEIPKTEIKLKYKVEDEYITFEVVSANRQDFYSLTYGAADLEIDYSEKESFGAATLSMKLNTDTRELPGKNNLMGAICYPELGIIGSKAAIIGSPEDEVREIMKKVLANVKKGDLPVSTVGGPFAQEYEGNYGTYIITSELIDPNNLDSWIEMLKKFNIDQVDFHQGLIFRQGDMVFNEKMYPNGISDFKKIIDRLHQEGIKAGLHTYAYYIHPDSSYISPVPSKDLDILAQFTLSWDIDSEENIIPVDESTANISLTTGFFVKNSHYLMIDDEIIQFRNVSRTSPYGFTEVIRGACGTKPAPHKKGAEVKHLTQFFFMFTPRPDSELFLEIARKTAQVYNEAGFDMIYLDALDGIGTIVKKPEFAWYYATLFVNEILKYTEKPPILEYSTMYPNLWYARSRMGALDIPTRGYKTFVDLHCNLNDQQAHSKYLPSQLGWLSLYPPSIIPDELPNFQVRYLFSEDLDYIGTKSIAYNSGLSYVWNIDQTIIETFPILSRYSERIKQYELLRKSNYFSDEVKEKLKAKGLDYSLIKDSKGEWAFIRKNYDKTKILSMKDGRNSFITNNPFDQQKPALRIEALYSAESYESDKAIDLIVFNEEKDIKAQPMEVSFSNKPLNLKENLALGVWIYGNGSGDTINIQLSSPEYRVSGFADHFIKVDFTGWRYFTLVETDNREYPEIKWKGKEYDESNFFKNAYKEFREMVYYDEITSVKVMQSGDSRGIRLKTIKALPVKKLEIKDPSLVVNGKKITFKTKLQSGTYLEYYPNGECVVYDLYGNVVDKPQIEGELAELPKGESRITFECENAGTEDIRAIVTVITEGEIVK
;
A
#
# COMPACT_ATOMS: atom_id res chain seq x y z
N MET A 1 19.50 14.71 -26.46
CA MET A 1 18.90 14.12 -27.68
C MET A 1 17.55 14.80 -27.96
N PHE A 2 17.62 16.13 -28.13
CA PHE A 2 16.49 17.05 -28.24
C PHE A 2 16.86 17.97 -29.41
N GLN A 3 16.66 17.49 -30.63
CA GLN A 3 16.68 18.23 -31.90
C GLN A 3 16.75 17.19 -33.03
N GLN A 4 15.60 16.80 -33.56
CA GLN A 4 15.37 16.68 -35.00
C GLN A 4 13.92 16.21 -35.27
N PHE A 5 13.34 16.74 -36.34
CA PHE A 5 12.05 16.40 -36.96
C PHE A 5 10.74 17.00 -36.44
N LYS A 6 10.58 18.30 -36.74
CA LYS A 6 9.35 18.82 -37.37
C LYS A 6 9.55 18.91 -38.89
N ARG A 7 8.71 18.25 -39.71
CA ARG A 7 8.11 18.80 -40.94
C ARG A 7 6.99 17.90 -41.51
N ARG A 8 5.83 18.54 -41.74
CA ARG A 8 4.54 18.06 -42.29
C ARG A 8 4.66 17.67 -43.79
N ILE A 9 3.76 16.93 -44.46
CA ILE A 9 2.46 17.40 -45.02
C ILE A 9 1.74 16.26 -45.83
N ARG A 10 0.39 16.23 -45.71
CA ARG A 10 -0.71 15.72 -46.59
C ARG A 10 -0.73 14.26 -47.07
N TYR A 11 -1.84 13.57 -46.77
CA TYR A 11 -2.85 13.17 -47.77
C TYR A 11 -4.24 13.06 -47.11
N LYS A 12 -5.13 14.01 -47.43
CA LYS A 12 -6.60 13.85 -47.31
C LYS A 12 -7.09 13.13 -48.58
N HIS A 13 -8.13 12.32 -48.44
CA HIS A 13 -8.91 11.58 -49.48
C HIS A 13 -8.90 10.03 -49.40
N ILE A 14 -8.73 9.45 -48.21
CA ILE A 14 -9.20 8.07 -47.91
C ILE A 14 -9.96 8.09 -46.57
N LEU A 15 -10.93 8.99 -46.42
CA LEU A 15 -11.74 9.14 -45.19
C LEU A 15 -13.26 9.04 -45.45
N ILE A 16 -13.68 8.66 -46.65
CA ILE A 16 -15.11 8.59 -46.99
C ILE A 16 -15.57 7.15 -47.29
N ILE A 17 -14.64 6.21 -47.50
CA ILE A 17 -14.97 4.78 -47.67
C ILE A 17 -14.80 3.99 -46.35
N PHE A 18 -13.90 4.41 -45.46
CA PHE A 18 -13.68 3.74 -44.16
C PHE A 18 -14.81 3.99 -43.14
N THR A 19 -15.49 5.12 -43.25
CA THR A 19 -16.58 5.51 -42.33
C THR A 19 -17.86 4.71 -42.58
N CYS A 20 -18.10 4.19 -43.79
CA CYS A 20 -19.28 3.38 -44.08
C CYS A 20 -19.14 1.90 -43.66
N VAL A 21 -17.90 1.38 -43.55
CA VAL A 21 -17.66 -0.01 -43.10
C VAL A 21 -17.60 -0.11 -41.57
N LEU A 22 -17.11 0.93 -40.88
CA LEU A 22 -17.08 0.99 -39.42
C LEU A 22 -18.48 1.15 -38.79
N VAL A 23 -19.42 1.82 -39.47
CA VAL A 23 -20.81 1.95 -38.99
C VAL A 23 -21.57 0.62 -39.10
N LEU A 24 -21.26 -0.23 -40.09
CA LEU A 24 -21.87 -1.57 -40.21
C LEU A 24 -21.31 -2.58 -39.21
N PHE A 25 -20.02 -2.50 -38.85
CA PHE A 25 -19.42 -3.35 -37.79
C PHE A 25 -19.84 -2.92 -36.37
N GLY A 26 -19.99 -1.60 -36.14
CA GLY A 26 -20.46 -1.07 -34.85
C GLY A 26 -21.91 -1.46 -34.52
N ILE A 27 -22.77 -1.61 -35.53
CA ILE A 27 -24.16 -2.07 -35.34
C ILE A 27 -24.19 -3.59 -35.04
N PHE A 28 -23.25 -4.39 -35.57
CA PHE A 28 -23.20 -5.84 -35.34
C PHE A 28 -22.70 -6.20 -33.94
N GLU A 29 -21.76 -5.43 -33.38
CA GLU A 29 -21.29 -5.61 -31.99
C GLU A 29 -22.29 -5.04 -30.96
N LEU A 30 -23.05 -3.99 -31.28
CA LEU A 30 -24.14 -3.54 -30.41
C LEU A 30 -25.27 -4.57 -30.29
N VAL A 31 -25.57 -5.30 -31.37
CA VAL A 31 -26.58 -6.37 -31.36
C VAL A 31 -26.11 -7.60 -30.57
N LYS A 32 -24.80 -7.92 -30.58
CA LYS A 32 -24.23 -8.97 -29.71
C LYS A 32 -24.23 -8.57 -28.24
N ILE A 33 -23.94 -7.31 -27.92
CA ILE A 33 -23.95 -6.80 -26.55
C ILE A 33 -25.40 -6.77 -26.01
N LEU A 34 -26.39 -6.39 -26.84
CA LEU A 34 -27.81 -6.47 -26.47
C LEU A 34 -28.28 -7.92 -26.27
N PHE A 35 -27.84 -8.87 -27.09
CA PHE A 35 -28.15 -10.30 -26.89
C PHE A 35 -27.46 -10.93 -25.67
N TYR A 36 -26.29 -10.41 -25.27
CA TYR A 36 -25.55 -10.85 -24.08
C TYR A 36 -26.13 -10.24 -22.79
N TYR A 37 -26.68 -9.03 -22.87
CA TYR A 37 -27.36 -8.37 -21.75
C TYR A 37 -28.77 -8.94 -21.51
N GLU A 38 -29.57 -9.22 -22.55
CA GLU A 38 -30.90 -9.84 -22.38
C GLU A 38 -30.83 -11.30 -21.87
N ASN A 39 -29.82 -12.09 -22.28
CA ASN A 39 -29.67 -13.47 -21.82
C ASN A 39 -29.15 -13.59 -20.38
N ASN A 40 -28.43 -12.59 -19.87
CA ASN A 40 -27.98 -12.57 -18.47
C ASN A 40 -29.00 -11.93 -17.52
N HIS A 41 -29.87 -11.04 -18.00
CA HIS A 41 -30.98 -10.51 -17.19
C HIS A 41 -32.18 -11.47 -17.07
N ASN A 42 -32.42 -12.34 -18.06
CA ASN A 42 -33.46 -13.37 -17.93
C ASN A 42 -33.05 -14.56 -17.05
N LYS A 43 -31.74 -14.78 -16.80
CA LYS A 43 -31.27 -15.82 -15.86
C LYS A 43 -31.27 -15.39 -14.39
N SER A 44 -31.33 -14.09 -14.10
CA SER A 44 -31.49 -13.59 -12.72
C SER A 44 -32.96 -13.53 -12.27
N ASN A 45 -33.91 -13.42 -13.20
CA ASN A 45 -35.35 -13.40 -12.89
C ASN A 45 -36.03 -14.79 -12.82
N GLU A 46 -35.40 -15.87 -13.29
CA GLU A 46 -35.88 -17.26 -13.06
C GLU A 46 -35.34 -17.89 -11.77
N LYS A 47 -34.24 -17.38 -11.21
CA LYS A 47 -33.73 -17.82 -9.89
C LYS A 47 -34.47 -17.21 -8.70
N GLN A 48 -35.32 -16.21 -8.94
CA GLN A 48 -36.15 -15.58 -7.91
C GLN A 48 -37.61 -16.07 -7.93
N LYS A 49 -37.95 -17.04 -8.79
CA LYS A 49 -39.30 -17.64 -8.89
C LYS A 49 -39.38 -19.12 -8.53
N PHE A 50 -38.28 -19.74 -8.12
CA PHE A 50 -38.24 -21.13 -7.63
C PHE A 50 -38.04 -21.25 -6.11
N VAL A 51 -38.11 -20.14 -5.37
CA VAL A 51 -37.96 -20.09 -3.90
C VAL A 51 -39.28 -19.73 -3.19
N GLU A 52 -40.36 -19.41 -3.90
CA GLU A 52 -41.65 -19.02 -3.30
C GLU A 52 -42.79 -20.05 -3.41
N GLU A 53 -42.57 -21.24 -4.00
CA GLU A 53 -43.61 -22.30 -4.06
C GLU A 53 -43.31 -23.57 -3.24
N ALA A 54 -42.30 -23.54 -2.35
CA ALA A 54 -42.02 -24.65 -1.42
C ALA A 54 -42.27 -24.33 0.06
N VAL A 55 -42.95 -23.20 0.37
CA VAL A 55 -43.22 -22.74 1.75
C VAL A 55 -44.69 -22.86 2.16
N VAL A 56 -45.57 -23.44 1.32
CA VAL A 56 -46.97 -23.69 1.71
C VAL A 56 -47.32 -25.17 1.54
N ASN A 57 -46.86 -25.99 2.48
CA ASN A 57 -47.54 -27.17 3.04
C ASN A 57 -46.52 -28.09 3.71
N ARG A 58 -46.36 -27.92 5.03
CA ARG A 58 -46.22 -29.00 6.04
C ARG A 58 -46.05 -28.35 7.40
N ASN A 59 -47.19 -28.01 8.00
CA ASN A 59 -47.31 -28.12 9.45
C ASN A 59 -47.57 -29.59 9.80
N LEU A 60 -47.09 -29.96 10.98
CA LEU A 60 -47.46 -31.07 11.87
C LEU A 60 -46.33 -32.08 12.10
N GLU A 61 -45.99 -32.20 13.40
CA GLU A 61 -45.23 -33.25 14.11
C GLU A 61 -43.70 -33.15 13.95
N ASP A 62 -42.87 -32.89 14.98
CA ASP A 62 -43.02 -32.95 16.43
C ASP A 62 -42.13 -31.89 17.14
N GLU A 63 -42.70 -31.22 18.13
CA GLU A 63 -41.96 -30.63 19.26
C GLU A 63 -41.66 -31.76 20.25
N GLU A 64 -40.39 -32.07 20.50
CA GLU A 64 -39.97 -32.71 21.75
C GLU A 64 -38.54 -32.27 22.10
N ASP A 65 -38.49 -31.43 23.14
CA ASP A 65 -37.50 -31.33 24.21
C ASP A 65 -35.99 -31.20 23.89
N LEU A 66 -35.56 -29.94 24.04
CA LEU A 66 -34.30 -29.54 24.66
C LEU A 66 -34.12 -30.18 26.05
N GLU A 67 -33.45 -31.33 26.10
CA GLU A 67 -32.53 -31.70 27.20
C GLU A 67 -31.78 -32.98 26.79
N MET A 68 -30.68 -32.83 26.06
CA MET A 68 -29.76 -33.96 25.81
C MET A 68 -28.59 -33.92 26.78
N SER A 69 -28.69 -34.81 27.77
CA SER A 69 -27.60 -35.34 28.58
C SER A 69 -26.34 -35.62 27.74
N LYS A 70 -25.18 -35.16 28.24
CA LYS A 70 -23.85 -35.53 27.76
C LYS A 70 -23.60 -37.03 27.94
N GLU A 71 -24.02 -37.85 26.99
CA GLU A 71 -23.51 -39.22 26.83
C GLU A 71 -22.62 -39.27 25.58
N TYR A 72 -21.31 -39.32 25.82
CA TYR A 72 -20.29 -39.51 24.79
C TYR A 72 -20.37 -40.94 24.22
N SER A 73 -20.47 -41.10 22.90
CA SER A 73 -20.30 -42.41 22.27
C SER A 73 -18.83 -42.84 22.31
N ASN A 74 -18.57 -44.15 22.38
CA ASN A 74 -17.21 -44.74 22.27
C ASN A 74 -16.54 -44.54 20.89
N GLU A 75 -17.12 -43.74 19.98
CA GLU A 75 -16.64 -43.54 18.60
C GLU A 75 -16.04 -42.15 18.33
N ASN A 76 -16.06 -41.22 19.29
CA ASN A 76 -15.45 -39.90 19.13
C ASN A 76 -13.93 -39.96 19.34
N ILE A 77 -13.21 -39.12 18.59
CA ILE A 77 -11.76 -38.99 18.71
C ILE A 77 -11.46 -37.74 19.52
N ILE A 78 -10.63 -37.90 20.55
CA ILE A 78 -10.34 -36.86 21.54
C ILE A 78 -8.83 -36.62 21.56
N PHE A 79 -8.42 -35.36 21.43
CA PHE A 79 -7.06 -34.90 21.66
C PHE A 79 -7.05 -33.95 22.86
N GLU A 80 -6.16 -34.19 23.82
CA GLU A 80 -6.08 -33.38 25.05
C GLU A 80 -4.65 -32.95 25.35
N THR A 81 -4.41 -31.65 25.34
CA THR A 81 -3.19 -31.02 25.88
C THR A 81 -3.46 -30.60 27.33
N GLU A 82 -2.52 -29.92 27.98
CA GLU A 82 -2.71 -29.29 29.27
C GLU A 82 -3.92 -28.33 29.25
N TYR A 83 -4.03 -27.52 28.20
CA TYR A 83 -5.00 -26.41 28.10
C TYR A 83 -6.18 -26.69 27.18
N LEU A 84 -6.03 -27.54 26.16
CA LEU A 84 -7.04 -27.73 25.12
C LEU A 84 -7.62 -29.14 25.18
N ARG A 85 -8.94 -29.21 25.05
CA ARG A 85 -9.66 -30.42 24.68
C ARG A 85 -10.29 -30.26 23.30
N TYR A 86 -9.86 -31.07 22.34
CA TYR A 86 -10.30 -31.03 20.95
C TYR A 86 -10.97 -32.34 20.57
N VAL A 87 -12.28 -32.31 20.26
CA VAL A 87 -13.07 -33.51 19.97
C VAL A 87 -13.67 -33.48 18.57
N ILE A 88 -13.56 -34.60 17.88
CA ILE A 88 -14.10 -34.80 16.54
C ILE A 88 -14.95 -36.06 16.46
N SER A 89 -16.02 -36.01 15.67
CA SER A 89 -16.92 -37.15 15.44
C SER A 89 -16.31 -38.14 14.43
N ASN A 90 -16.91 -39.33 14.34
CA ASN A 90 -16.58 -40.35 13.33
C ASN A 90 -16.89 -39.91 11.88
N LYS A 91 -17.49 -38.73 11.66
CA LYS A 91 -17.70 -38.09 10.35
C LYS A 91 -16.83 -36.84 10.17
N GLY A 92 -15.91 -36.60 11.08
CA GLY A 92 -14.99 -35.46 11.04
C GLY A 92 -15.62 -34.13 11.41
N GLU A 93 -16.75 -34.13 12.11
CA GLU A 93 -17.35 -32.89 12.64
C GLU A 93 -16.60 -32.49 13.92
N VAL A 94 -16.23 -31.22 14.05
CA VAL A 94 -15.63 -30.67 15.26
C VAL A 94 -16.74 -30.45 16.29
N LEU A 95 -16.69 -31.22 17.38
CA LEU A 95 -17.71 -31.20 18.43
C LEU A 95 -17.34 -30.27 19.58
N GLU A 96 -16.05 -30.16 19.89
CA GLU A 96 -15.51 -29.33 20.97
C GLU A 96 -14.12 -28.79 20.60
N PHE A 97 -13.87 -27.53 20.94
CA PHE A 97 -12.56 -26.90 21.02
C PHE A 97 -12.53 -26.11 22.33
N THR A 98 -12.35 -26.84 23.42
CA THR A 98 -12.66 -26.38 24.78
C THR A 98 -11.39 -26.02 25.54
N ASP A 99 -11.40 -24.83 26.13
CA ASP A 99 -10.44 -24.43 27.15
C ASP A 99 -10.68 -25.26 28.42
N LYS A 100 -9.71 -26.09 28.79
CA LYS A 100 -9.78 -26.97 29.97
C LYS A 100 -9.75 -26.21 31.30
N ILE A 101 -9.26 -24.97 31.31
CA ILE A 101 -9.18 -24.16 32.53
C ILE A 101 -10.55 -23.59 32.86
N THR A 102 -11.22 -22.97 31.88
CA THR A 102 -12.51 -22.32 32.08
C THR A 102 -13.71 -23.21 31.79
N GLY A 103 -13.52 -24.28 31.00
CA GLY A 103 -14.58 -25.14 30.48
C GLY A 103 -15.35 -24.51 29.30
N LYS A 104 -14.94 -23.35 28.78
CA LYS A 104 -15.57 -22.67 27.66
C LYS A 104 -15.20 -23.37 26.34
N ASP A 105 -16.23 -23.75 25.58
CA ASP A 105 -16.09 -24.26 24.21
C ASP A 105 -16.10 -23.09 23.22
N TYR A 106 -15.10 -23.03 22.34
CA TYR A 106 -14.92 -21.92 21.40
C TYR A 106 -15.38 -22.25 19.97
N VAL A 107 -15.96 -23.43 19.72
CA VAL A 107 -16.52 -23.77 18.39
C VAL A 107 -17.61 -22.76 18.01
N ASN A 108 -17.51 -22.16 16.82
CA ASN A 108 -18.43 -21.11 16.36
C ASN A 108 -19.80 -21.68 15.95
N ARG A 109 -20.69 -21.92 16.91
CA ARG A 109 -22.02 -22.52 16.64
C ARG A 109 -23.00 -21.61 15.92
N ASN A 110 -22.64 -20.35 15.71
CA ASN A 110 -23.47 -19.35 15.03
C ASN A 110 -23.43 -19.47 13.50
N LYS A 111 -22.48 -20.22 12.93
CA LYS A 111 -22.44 -20.51 11.49
C LYS A 111 -23.34 -21.71 11.15
N SER A 112 -24.12 -21.58 10.07
CA SER A 112 -24.99 -22.66 9.55
C SER A 112 -24.23 -23.81 8.86
N SER A 113 -22.90 -23.71 8.71
CA SER A 113 -22.04 -24.71 8.09
C SER A 113 -21.47 -25.69 9.11
N LEU A 114 -21.40 -26.97 8.76
CA LEU A 114 -20.67 -27.99 9.53
C LEU A 114 -19.21 -27.58 9.77
N HIS A 115 -18.75 -27.59 11.01
CA HIS A 115 -17.34 -27.41 11.37
C HIS A 115 -16.61 -28.73 11.16
N LEU A 116 -15.66 -28.76 10.24
CA LEU A 116 -15.00 -30.01 9.84
C LEU A 116 -13.53 -30.01 10.24
N PHE A 117 -13.09 -31.13 10.82
CA PHE A 117 -11.68 -31.41 11.10
C PHE A 117 -10.84 -31.49 9.82
N ALA A 118 -11.43 -32.03 8.75
CA ALA A 118 -10.78 -32.15 7.47
C ALA A 118 -11.77 -32.14 6.31
N TRP A 119 -11.33 -31.67 5.13
CA TRP A 119 -12.09 -31.77 3.89
C TRP A 119 -11.17 -31.77 2.66
N LEU A 120 -11.68 -32.32 1.56
CA LEU A 120 -11.05 -32.26 0.25
C LEU A 120 -11.76 -31.26 -0.66
N LYS A 121 -11.04 -30.69 -1.62
CA LYS A 121 -11.65 -30.03 -2.79
C LYS A 121 -11.23 -30.78 -4.05
N LYS A 122 -12.18 -31.09 -4.94
CA LYS A 122 -11.88 -31.66 -6.27
C LYS A 122 -11.28 -30.60 -7.20
N ASP A 123 -11.80 -29.39 -7.11
CA ASP A 123 -11.39 -28.19 -7.86
C ASP A 123 -11.51 -26.98 -6.94
N ALA A 124 -10.74 -25.92 -7.19
CA ALA A 124 -10.77 -24.68 -6.42
C ALA A 124 -12.18 -24.07 -6.30
N SER A 125 -12.96 -24.16 -7.38
CA SER A 125 -14.29 -23.57 -7.53
C SER A 125 -15.43 -24.43 -6.97
N LEU A 126 -15.15 -25.69 -6.64
CA LEU A 126 -16.15 -26.64 -6.16
C LEU A 126 -16.26 -26.63 -4.62
N PRO A 127 -17.44 -27.01 -4.07
CA PRO A 127 -17.63 -27.09 -2.63
C PRO A 127 -16.70 -28.13 -1.97
N PRO A 128 -16.41 -27.97 -0.68
CA PRO A 128 -15.60 -28.96 0.06
C PRO A 128 -16.35 -30.29 0.19
N ILE A 129 -15.59 -31.37 0.19
CA ILE A 129 -16.04 -32.75 0.37
C ILE A 129 -15.59 -33.19 1.75
N ARG A 130 -16.57 -33.42 2.64
CA ARG A 130 -16.34 -33.96 3.97
C ARG A 130 -15.95 -35.45 3.92
N PRO A 131 -15.24 -35.97 4.93
CA PRO A 131 -14.99 -37.40 5.03
C PRO A 131 -16.30 -38.16 5.25
N VAL A 132 -16.40 -39.37 4.68
CA VAL A 132 -17.49 -40.32 4.93
C VAL A 132 -17.28 -41.08 6.23
N SER A 133 -16.02 -41.26 6.65
CA SER A 133 -15.65 -41.81 7.95
C SER A 133 -14.28 -41.33 8.39
N VAL A 134 -14.16 -41.04 9.68
CA VAL A 134 -12.91 -40.71 10.38
C VAL A 134 -12.74 -41.72 11.52
N THR A 135 -11.57 -42.36 11.56
CA THR A 135 -11.21 -43.31 12.63
C THR A 135 -9.80 -43.00 13.13
N SER A 136 -9.43 -43.47 14.31
CA SER A 136 -8.07 -43.31 14.83
C SER A 136 -7.57 -44.54 15.57
N ASP A 137 -6.25 -44.63 15.68
CA ASP A 137 -5.56 -45.47 16.65
C ASP A 137 -4.64 -44.59 17.53
N SER A 138 -3.69 -45.20 18.24
CA SER A 138 -2.77 -44.47 19.15
C SER A 138 -1.78 -43.53 18.45
N GLU A 139 -1.58 -43.65 17.13
CA GLU A 139 -0.60 -42.87 16.37
C GLU A 139 -1.20 -42.17 15.15
N TYR A 140 -2.31 -42.68 14.61
CA TYR A 140 -2.86 -42.21 13.34
C TYR A 140 -4.34 -41.87 13.39
N VAL A 141 -4.72 -40.90 12.55
CA VAL A 141 -6.10 -40.61 12.15
C VAL A 141 -6.24 -40.99 10.68
N TYR A 142 -7.28 -41.75 10.36
CA TYR A 142 -7.61 -42.22 9.02
C TYR A 142 -8.83 -41.47 8.51
N LEU A 143 -8.64 -40.69 7.46
CA LEU A 143 -9.68 -39.93 6.78
C LEU A 143 -10.09 -40.67 5.51
N ASN A 144 -11.35 -41.07 5.41
CA ASN A 144 -11.89 -41.67 4.20
C ASN A 144 -12.87 -40.71 3.54
N PHE A 145 -12.64 -40.44 2.25
CA PHE A 145 -13.48 -39.61 1.41
C PHE A 145 -14.05 -40.42 0.25
N GLU A 146 -15.31 -40.17 -0.06
CA GLU A 146 -15.99 -40.74 -1.22
C GLU A 146 -17.14 -39.82 -1.61
N ASN A 147 -17.19 -39.41 -2.87
CA ASN A 147 -18.29 -38.62 -3.41
C ASN A 147 -18.48 -38.93 -4.89
N VAL A 148 -19.49 -39.74 -5.19
CA VAL A 148 -19.82 -40.17 -6.56
C VAL A 148 -20.17 -38.98 -7.46
N ASN A 149 -20.91 -38.00 -6.94
CA ASN A 149 -21.37 -36.84 -7.72
C ASN A 149 -20.24 -35.88 -8.09
N MET A 150 -19.16 -35.87 -7.31
CA MET A 150 -17.98 -35.02 -7.54
C MET A 150 -16.78 -35.82 -8.06
N GLU A 151 -17.02 -37.06 -8.50
CA GLU A 151 -16.00 -37.96 -9.04
C GLU A 151 -14.77 -38.11 -8.12
N ILE A 152 -15.01 -38.13 -6.80
CA ILE A 152 -14.01 -38.54 -5.81
C ILE A 152 -14.25 -40.02 -5.50
N PRO A 153 -13.44 -40.93 -6.06
CA PRO A 153 -13.46 -42.33 -5.66
C PRO A 153 -12.93 -42.46 -4.23
N LYS A 154 -13.05 -43.67 -3.66
CA LYS A 154 -12.58 -43.97 -2.31
C LYS A 154 -11.12 -43.54 -2.11
N THR A 155 -10.96 -42.44 -1.38
CA THR A 155 -9.69 -41.78 -1.11
C THR A 155 -9.43 -41.87 0.38
N GLU A 156 -8.37 -42.57 0.76
CA GLU A 156 -7.91 -42.72 2.13
C GLU A 156 -6.66 -41.87 2.33
N ILE A 157 -6.71 -41.02 3.37
CA ILE A 157 -5.58 -40.20 3.82
C ILE A 157 -5.27 -40.58 5.26
N LYS A 158 -3.99 -40.87 5.51
CA LYS A 158 -3.48 -41.22 6.83
C LYS A 158 -2.71 -40.04 7.40
N LEU A 159 -3.17 -39.51 8.53
CA LEU A 159 -2.49 -38.49 9.30
C LEU A 159 -1.81 -39.15 10.50
N LYS A 160 -0.51 -38.96 10.68
CA LYS A 160 0.13 -39.20 11.96
C LYS A 160 -0.16 -38.03 12.88
N TYR A 161 -0.59 -38.29 14.10
CA TYR A 161 -0.74 -37.25 15.10
C TYR A 161 0.18 -37.49 16.30
N LYS A 162 0.53 -36.40 16.98
CA LYS A 162 1.20 -36.45 18.27
C LYS A 162 0.64 -35.36 19.17
N VAL A 163 0.19 -35.76 20.34
CA VAL A 163 -0.25 -34.85 21.40
C VAL A 163 0.96 -34.57 22.28
N GLU A 164 1.45 -33.35 22.26
CA GLU A 164 2.46 -32.84 23.19
C GLU A 164 1.74 -32.16 24.36
N ASP A 165 2.48 -31.80 25.40
CA ASP A 165 1.90 -31.21 26.62
C ASP A 165 1.05 -29.96 26.32
N GLU A 166 1.45 -29.12 25.35
CA GLU A 166 0.82 -27.81 25.10
C GLU A 166 0.20 -27.67 23.70
N TYR A 167 0.48 -28.59 22.78
CA TYR A 167 0.01 -28.50 21.39
C TYR A 167 -0.14 -29.89 20.74
N ILE A 168 -0.86 -29.96 19.63
CA ILE A 168 -1.08 -31.19 18.86
C ILE A 168 -0.46 -31.02 17.47
N THR A 169 0.26 -32.02 16.98
CA THR A 169 0.75 -32.02 15.59
C THR A 169 0.02 -33.04 14.75
N PHE A 170 -0.17 -32.71 13.46
CA PHE A 170 -0.71 -33.60 12.44
C PHE A 170 0.23 -33.60 11.22
N GLU A 171 0.52 -34.79 10.68
CA GLU A 171 1.39 -34.98 9.53
C GLU A 171 0.77 -35.96 8.53
N VAL A 172 0.65 -35.59 7.26
CA VAL A 172 0.15 -36.47 6.20
C VAL A 172 1.24 -37.50 5.86
N VAL A 173 1.04 -38.77 6.20
CA VAL A 173 2.05 -39.83 5.99
C VAL A 173 1.76 -40.71 4.77
N SER A 174 0.51 -40.84 4.36
CA SER A 174 0.13 -41.54 3.13
C SER A 174 -1.21 -41.07 2.59
N ALA A 175 -1.35 -41.13 1.27
CA ALA A 175 -2.63 -41.01 0.59
C ALA A 175 -2.68 -42.06 -0.53
N ASN A 176 -3.75 -42.85 -0.58
CA ASN A 176 -3.90 -43.86 -1.64
C ASN A 176 -4.14 -43.24 -3.03
N ARG A 177 -4.59 -41.99 -3.05
CA ARG A 177 -4.93 -41.19 -4.24
C ARG A 177 -4.63 -39.72 -3.98
N GLN A 178 -4.33 -38.99 -5.05
CA GLN A 178 -4.00 -37.56 -5.00
C GLN A 178 -4.67 -36.77 -6.13
N ASP A 179 -5.70 -37.33 -6.78
CA ASP A 179 -6.47 -36.71 -7.85
C ASP A 179 -7.54 -35.74 -7.31
N PHE A 180 -7.10 -34.82 -6.47
CA PHE A 180 -7.89 -33.73 -5.89
C PHE A 180 -7.08 -32.42 -5.94
N TYR A 181 -7.74 -31.29 -5.71
CA TYR A 181 -7.13 -29.97 -5.74
C TYR A 181 -6.40 -29.64 -4.43
N SER A 182 -7.07 -29.79 -3.29
CA SER A 182 -6.47 -29.55 -1.98
C SER A 182 -7.07 -30.43 -0.88
N LEU A 183 -6.30 -30.63 0.18
CA LEU A 183 -6.71 -31.20 1.45
C LEU A 183 -6.53 -30.14 2.54
N THR A 184 -7.57 -29.94 3.35
CA THR A 184 -7.47 -29.23 4.62
C THR A 184 -7.65 -30.21 5.77
N TYR A 185 -6.86 -30.06 6.83
CA TYR A 185 -6.86 -30.95 8.00
C TYR A 185 -6.50 -30.22 9.30
N GLY A 186 -6.82 -30.83 10.45
CA GLY A 186 -6.60 -30.21 11.76
C GLY A 186 -7.49 -28.99 12.02
N ALA A 187 -8.55 -28.82 11.23
CA ALA A 187 -9.26 -27.56 11.12
C ALA A 187 -10.40 -27.39 12.11
N ALA A 188 -10.58 -26.17 12.60
CA ALA A 188 -11.71 -25.77 13.44
C ALA A 188 -12.07 -24.30 13.14
N ASP A 189 -13.35 -23.98 13.21
CA ASP A 189 -13.85 -22.61 13.09
C ASP A 189 -14.28 -22.14 14.48
N LEU A 190 -13.59 -21.13 14.99
CA LEU A 190 -13.72 -20.66 16.37
C LEU A 190 -14.40 -19.30 16.45
N GLU A 191 -14.89 -18.97 17.64
CA GLU A 191 -15.45 -17.68 18.02
C GLU A 191 -14.71 -17.15 19.24
N ILE A 192 -13.49 -16.64 19.02
CA ILE A 192 -12.68 -15.95 20.03
C ILE A 192 -12.72 -14.45 19.75
N ASP A 193 -13.14 -13.67 20.75
CA ASP A 193 -13.10 -12.21 20.69
C ASP A 193 -11.74 -11.70 21.21
N TYR A 194 -10.82 -11.43 20.28
CA TYR A 194 -9.49 -10.90 20.62
C TYR A 194 -9.47 -9.40 20.91
N SER A 195 -10.62 -8.70 20.84
CA SER A 195 -10.73 -7.28 21.17
C SER A 195 -10.90 -7.04 22.66
N GLU A 196 -11.52 -8.00 23.36
CA GLU A 196 -11.50 -8.07 24.81
C GLU A 196 -10.27 -8.86 25.26
N LYS A 197 -9.84 -8.63 26.52
CA LYS A 197 -8.78 -9.46 27.10
C LYS A 197 -9.37 -10.83 27.47
N GLU A 198 -9.67 -11.65 26.46
CA GLU A 198 -10.10 -13.03 26.63
C GLU A 198 -8.97 -13.86 27.26
N SER A 199 -9.36 -14.87 28.04
CA SER A 199 -8.40 -15.73 28.74
C SER A 199 -7.77 -16.79 27.84
N PHE A 200 -8.28 -17.02 26.62
CA PHE A 200 -7.88 -18.11 25.73
C PHE A 200 -7.49 -17.59 24.35
N GLY A 201 -6.50 -18.23 23.73
CA GLY A 201 -6.09 -17.97 22.36
C GLY A 201 -5.80 -19.26 21.60
N ALA A 202 -5.90 -19.19 20.28
CA ALA A 202 -5.68 -20.32 19.39
C ALA A 202 -4.81 -19.92 18.19
N ALA A 203 -3.97 -20.86 17.74
CA ALA A 203 -3.12 -20.68 16.57
C ALA A 203 -2.86 -21.97 15.80
N THR A 204 -2.71 -21.85 14.48
CA THR A 204 -2.21 -22.93 13.62
C THR A 204 -0.85 -22.55 13.05
N LEU A 205 0.13 -23.45 13.16
CA LEU A 205 1.46 -23.29 12.55
C LEU A 205 1.74 -24.42 11.57
N SER A 206 2.02 -24.09 10.31
CA SER A 206 2.71 -25.00 9.39
C SER A 206 4.13 -25.30 9.89
N MET A 207 4.62 -26.51 9.59
CA MET A 207 5.96 -26.97 9.99
C MET A 207 6.82 -27.41 8.80
N LYS A 208 6.28 -27.28 7.58
CA LYS A 208 6.91 -27.67 6.31
C LYS A 208 6.49 -26.74 5.18
N LEU A 209 7.39 -26.53 4.22
CA LEU A 209 7.20 -25.63 3.08
C LEU A 209 5.95 -25.96 2.22
N ASN A 210 5.61 -27.23 2.08
CA ASN A 210 4.44 -27.70 1.30
C ASN A 210 3.10 -27.60 2.07
N THR A 211 3.09 -26.94 3.23
CA THR A 211 1.91 -26.81 4.09
C THR A 211 1.59 -25.34 4.28
N ASP A 212 0.40 -24.93 3.86
CA ASP A 212 -0.14 -23.60 4.11
C ASP A 212 -1.09 -23.62 5.31
N THR A 213 -1.53 -22.47 5.79
CA THR A 213 -2.51 -22.33 6.87
C THR A 213 -3.72 -21.52 6.41
N ARG A 214 -4.89 -21.78 7.00
CA ARG A 214 -6.14 -21.08 6.62
C ARG A 214 -6.11 -19.58 6.92
N GLU A 215 -5.31 -19.17 7.89
CA GLU A 215 -5.06 -17.79 8.29
C GLU A 215 -3.56 -17.59 8.52
N LEU A 216 -3.13 -16.33 8.51
CA LEU A 216 -1.80 -15.93 8.99
C LEU A 216 -1.59 -16.42 10.44
N PRO A 217 -0.44 -17.02 10.77
CA PRO A 217 -0.13 -17.41 12.14
C PRO A 217 -0.26 -16.25 13.14
N GLY A 218 -0.77 -16.54 14.34
CA GLY A 218 -1.02 -15.55 15.38
C GLY A 218 -2.36 -15.81 16.06
N LYS A 219 -3.09 -14.75 16.40
CA LYS A 219 -4.48 -14.85 16.91
C LYS A 219 -5.40 -15.35 15.78
N ASN A 220 -5.78 -16.64 15.82
CA ASN A 220 -6.60 -17.29 14.79
C ASN A 220 -8.04 -17.56 15.25
N ASN A 221 -8.96 -17.49 14.29
CA ASN A 221 -10.32 -18.04 14.42
C ASN A 221 -10.59 -19.14 13.38
N LEU A 222 -9.90 -19.13 12.24
CA LEU A 222 -9.94 -20.23 11.27
C LEU A 222 -8.69 -21.09 11.40
N MET A 223 -8.80 -22.14 12.19
CA MET A 223 -7.73 -23.11 12.44
C MET A 223 -7.64 -24.12 11.30
N GLY A 224 -6.43 -24.61 11.03
CA GLY A 224 -6.20 -25.74 10.11
C GLY A 224 -5.14 -25.49 9.05
N ALA A 225 -4.58 -26.59 8.56
CA ALA A 225 -3.52 -26.61 7.57
C ALA A 225 -4.05 -27.07 6.21
N ILE A 226 -3.44 -26.57 5.14
CA ILE A 226 -3.82 -26.85 3.76
C ILE A 226 -2.61 -27.41 3.02
N CYS A 227 -2.81 -28.47 2.25
CA CYS A 227 -1.80 -28.99 1.34
C CYS A 227 -2.39 -29.33 -0.04
N TYR A 228 -1.53 -29.33 -1.05
CA TYR A 228 -1.92 -29.44 -2.45
C TYR A 228 -1.10 -30.56 -3.12
N PRO A 229 -1.73 -31.53 -3.83
CA PRO A 229 -1.01 -32.56 -4.57
C PRO A 229 0.07 -32.03 -5.51
N GLU A 230 -0.17 -30.88 -6.13
CA GLU A 230 0.79 -30.22 -7.04
C GLU A 230 2.09 -29.79 -6.36
N LEU A 231 2.03 -29.43 -5.08
CA LEU A 231 3.19 -29.07 -4.25
C LEU A 231 3.69 -30.25 -3.40
N GLY A 232 3.05 -31.42 -3.53
CA GLY A 232 3.26 -32.61 -2.72
C GLY A 232 2.58 -32.54 -1.36
N ILE A 233 1.75 -33.54 -1.03
CA ILE A 233 1.05 -33.61 0.27
C ILE A 233 1.74 -34.46 1.32
N ILE A 234 2.54 -35.46 0.92
CA ILE A 234 3.20 -36.35 1.87
C ILE A 234 4.27 -35.58 2.64
N GLY A 235 4.27 -35.72 3.96
CA GLY A 235 5.10 -34.94 4.88
C GLY A 235 4.52 -33.56 5.20
N SER A 236 3.39 -33.15 4.62
CA SER A 236 2.70 -31.92 5.05
C SER A 236 2.40 -32.02 6.54
N LYS A 237 2.75 -30.98 7.30
CA LYS A 237 2.74 -31.01 8.76
C LYS A 237 2.36 -29.67 9.36
N ALA A 238 1.53 -29.71 10.39
CA ALA A 238 1.14 -28.53 11.16
C ALA A 238 0.93 -28.83 12.64
N ALA A 239 1.00 -27.78 13.47
CA ALA A 239 0.67 -27.77 14.89
C ALA A 239 -0.60 -26.96 15.14
N ILE A 240 -1.44 -27.45 16.04
CA ILE A 240 -2.66 -26.82 16.54
C ILE A 240 -2.43 -26.46 18.01
N ILE A 241 -2.57 -25.18 18.33
CA ILE A 241 -2.39 -24.62 19.67
C ILE A 241 -3.73 -24.07 20.15
N GLY A 242 -4.08 -24.41 21.38
CA GLY A 242 -5.12 -23.75 22.17
C GLY A 242 -4.63 -23.65 23.60
N SER A 243 -4.54 -22.43 24.14
CA SER A 243 -3.95 -22.16 25.45
C SER A 243 -4.47 -20.84 26.02
N PRO A 244 -4.09 -20.46 27.25
CA PRO A 244 -4.25 -19.08 27.65
C PRO A 244 -3.63 -18.10 26.65
N GLU A 245 -4.26 -16.95 26.41
CA GLU A 245 -3.83 -16.00 25.36
C GLU A 245 -2.38 -15.53 25.56
N ASP A 246 -2.02 -15.23 26.82
CA ASP A 246 -0.67 -14.81 27.21
C ASP A 246 0.40 -15.91 27.00
N GLU A 247 0.01 -17.18 26.85
CA GLU A 247 0.92 -18.34 26.66
C GLU A 247 1.12 -18.72 25.18
N VAL A 248 0.20 -18.32 24.29
CA VAL A 248 0.18 -18.76 22.88
C VAL A 248 1.52 -18.51 22.20
N ARG A 249 2.12 -17.32 22.38
CA ARG A 249 3.38 -16.94 21.73
C ARG A 249 4.54 -17.83 22.17
N GLU A 250 4.64 -18.17 23.45
CA GLU A 250 5.72 -19.03 23.95
C GLU A 250 5.58 -20.47 23.44
N ILE A 251 4.35 -20.98 23.34
CA ILE A 251 4.08 -22.28 22.73
C ILE A 251 4.45 -22.28 21.24
N MET A 252 4.15 -21.20 20.50
CA MET A 252 4.59 -21.06 19.11
C MET A 252 6.11 -21.21 18.96
N LYS A 253 6.90 -20.59 19.84
CA LYS A 253 8.36 -20.74 19.82
C LYS A 253 8.80 -22.18 20.06
N LYS A 254 8.16 -22.90 21.00
CA LYS A 254 8.43 -24.32 21.28
C LYS A 254 8.14 -25.19 20.05
N VAL A 255 7.03 -24.93 19.34
CA VAL A 255 6.73 -25.62 18.07
C VAL A 255 7.83 -25.37 17.04
N LEU A 256 8.22 -24.10 16.83
CA LEU A 256 9.21 -23.72 15.82
C LEU A 256 10.63 -24.19 16.14
N ALA A 257 10.97 -24.39 17.41
CA ALA A 257 12.24 -25.03 17.81
C ALA A 257 12.39 -26.46 17.27
N ASN A 258 11.28 -27.12 16.91
CA ASN A 258 11.27 -28.46 16.31
C ASN A 258 11.30 -28.45 14.77
N VAL A 259 11.35 -27.28 14.14
CA VAL A 259 11.45 -27.14 12.67
C VAL A 259 12.92 -27.06 12.27
N LYS A 260 13.34 -27.91 11.33
CA LYS A 260 14.75 -27.92 10.88
C LYS A 260 15.00 -26.74 9.93
N LYS A 261 16.20 -26.15 10.01
CA LYS A 261 16.63 -25.11 9.05
C LYS A 261 16.48 -25.62 7.61
N GLY A 262 15.77 -24.85 6.78
CA GLY A 262 15.46 -25.20 5.39
C GLY A 262 14.14 -25.96 5.19
N ASP A 263 13.46 -26.42 6.24
CA ASP A 263 12.11 -26.98 6.11
C ASP A 263 11.03 -25.89 5.96
N LEU A 264 11.29 -24.70 6.51
CA LEU A 264 10.43 -23.52 6.56
C LEU A 264 11.31 -22.30 6.91
N PRO A 265 10.97 -21.07 6.48
CA PRO A 265 11.78 -19.88 6.76
C PRO A 265 11.63 -19.40 8.22
N VAL A 266 12.02 -20.22 9.19
CA VAL A 266 12.01 -19.84 10.61
C VAL A 266 13.19 -18.94 10.92
N SER A 267 12.92 -17.78 11.52
CA SER A 267 13.94 -16.83 11.97
C SER A 267 13.82 -16.56 13.46
N THR A 268 14.95 -16.48 14.17
CA THR A 268 14.99 -16.11 15.60
C THR A 268 14.82 -14.61 15.83
N VAL A 269 14.71 -13.81 14.77
CA VAL A 269 14.39 -12.37 14.83
C VAL A 269 13.07 -12.06 14.11
N GLY A 270 12.28 -13.09 13.81
CA GLY A 270 10.99 -12.99 13.12
C GLY A 270 9.90 -13.85 13.77
N GLY A 271 8.69 -13.77 13.22
CA GLY A 271 7.53 -14.53 13.71
C GLY A 271 7.30 -14.32 15.21
N PRO A 272 7.19 -15.39 16.03
CA PRO A 272 6.90 -15.26 17.45
C PRO A 272 8.08 -14.72 18.28
N PHE A 273 9.27 -14.64 17.70
CA PHE A 273 10.47 -14.07 18.34
C PHE A 273 10.63 -12.57 18.07
N ALA A 274 9.85 -12.01 17.13
CA ALA A 274 10.08 -10.67 16.60
C ALA A 274 9.99 -9.56 17.67
N GLN A 275 9.08 -9.70 18.64
CA GLN A 275 8.87 -8.71 19.70
C GLN A 275 10.02 -8.64 20.73
N GLU A 276 10.88 -9.65 20.79
CA GLU A 276 12.01 -9.71 21.73
C GLU A 276 13.32 -9.19 21.14
N TYR A 277 13.40 -9.06 19.81
CA TYR A 277 14.58 -8.57 19.16
C TYR A 277 14.51 -7.05 18.98
N GLU A 278 15.28 -6.32 19.79
CA GLU A 278 15.32 -4.84 19.81
C GLU A 278 15.54 -4.23 18.42
N GLY A 279 16.35 -4.88 17.56
CA GLY A 279 16.60 -4.41 16.20
C GLY A 279 15.34 -4.29 15.33
N ASN A 280 14.25 -4.99 15.66
CA ASN A 280 12.99 -4.87 14.91
C ASN A 280 12.24 -3.55 15.20
N TYR A 281 12.65 -2.80 16.22
CA TYR A 281 12.07 -1.51 16.59
C TYR A 281 12.92 -0.32 16.13
N GLY A 282 14.00 -0.58 15.37
CA GLY A 282 14.90 0.45 14.89
C GLY A 282 14.25 1.38 13.86
N THR A 283 14.84 2.55 13.73
CA THR A 283 14.42 3.60 12.79
C THR A 283 15.43 3.68 11.67
N TYR A 284 14.94 3.57 10.43
CA TYR A 284 15.81 3.42 9.28
C TYR A 284 15.63 4.52 8.24
N ILE A 285 16.65 4.67 7.40
CA ILE A 285 16.61 5.50 6.19
C ILE A 285 16.85 4.64 4.96
N ILE A 286 16.05 4.82 3.93
CA ILE A 286 16.21 4.19 2.63
C ILE A 286 17.03 5.10 1.73
N THR A 287 18.17 4.61 1.23
CA THR A 287 19.01 5.33 0.28
C THR A 287 19.27 4.52 -0.98
N SER A 288 19.05 5.16 -2.13
CA SER A 288 19.39 4.63 -3.46
C SER A 288 20.64 5.32 -4.06
N GLU A 289 21.22 6.28 -3.32
CA GLU A 289 22.35 7.09 -3.76
C GLU A 289 23.67 6.36 -3.54
N LEU A 290 24.68 6.71 -4.36
CA LEU A 290 26.04 6.20 -4.15
C LEU A 290 26.64 6.85 -2.90
N ILE A 291 27.22 6.02 -2.02
CA ILE A 291 27.90 6.49 -0.82
C ILE A 291 29.37 6.67 -1.14
N ASP A 292 29.84 7.92 -1.12
CA ASP A 292 31.26 8.23 -1.25
C ASP A 292 32.00 7.90 0.05
N PRO A 293 32.93 6.93 0.05
CA PRO A 293 33.70 6.58 1.24
C PRO A 293 34.47 7.77 1.84
N ASN A 294 34.81 8.79 1.04
CA ASN A 294 35.54 9.97 1.50
C ASN A 294 34.67 10.91 2.35
N ASN A 295 33.34 10.83 2.22
CA ASN A 295 32.39 11.68 2.95
C ASN A 295 31.55 10.89 3.98
N LEU A 296 31.89 9.61 4.20
CA LEU A 296 31.14 8.67 5.02
C LEU A 296 30.93 9.18 6.46
N ASP A 297 31.96 9.73 7.11
CA ASP A 297 31.84 10.21 8.49
C ASP A 297 30.88 11.40 8.62
N SER A 298 30.90 12.33 7.66
CA SER A 298 29.97 13.46 7.63
C SER A 298 28.53 12.98 7.48
N TRP A 299 28.31 11.97 6.63
CA TRP A 299 27.00 11.35 6.47
C TRP A 299 26.54 10.62 7.73
N ILE A 300 27.44 9.90 8.42
CA ILE A 300 27.11 9.22 9.68
C ILE A 300 26.71 10.22 10.77
N GLU A 301 27.41 11.36 10.90
CA GLU A 301 27.02 12.42 11.83
C GLU A 301 25.63 12.97 11.51
N MET A 302 25.25 12.98 10.23
CA MET A 302 23.90 13.33 9.81
C MET A 302 22.86 12.31 10.29
N LEU A 303 23.11 11.01 10.10
CA LEU A 303 22.23 9.94 10.59
C LEU A 303 22.00 10.04 12.11
N LYS A 304 23.07 10.28 12.87
CA LYS A 304 23.02 10.49 14.33
C LYS A 304 22.23 11.74 14.75
N LYS A 305 22.16 12.77 13.89
CA LYS A 305 21.37 13.98 14.15
C LYS A 305 19.88 13.66 14.21
N PHE A 306 19.42 12.67 13.45
CA PHE A 306 18.04 12.17 13.45
C PHE A 306 17.82 10.95 14.36
N ASN A 307 18.87 10.44 15.02
CA ASN A 307 18.83 9.19 15.79
C ASN A 307 18.46 7.95 14.95
N ILE A 308 18.84 7.97 13.68
CA ILE A 308 18.72 6.83 12.76
C ILE A 308 19.79 5.80 13.15
N ASP A 309 19.36 4.57 13.43
CA ASP A 309 20.22 3.46 13.84
C ASP A 309 20.26 2.32 12.82
N GLN A 310 19.60 2.51 11.67
CA GLN A 310 19.58 1.56 10.57
C GLN A 310 19.65 2.31 9.23
N VAL A 311 20.42 1.79 8.29
CA VAL A 311 20.43 2.26 6.91
C VAL A 311 19.98 1.12 6.03
N ASP A 312 19.00 1.36 5.18
CA ASP A 312 18.53 0.40 4.20
C ASP A 312 19.02 0.80 2.79
N PHE A 313 19.95 0.01 2.25
CA PHE A 313 20.58 0.29 0.97
C PHE A 313 19.73 -0.27 -0.16
N HIS A 314 18.93 0.61 -0.75
CA HIS A 314 18.03 0.30 -1.84
C HIS A 314 18.77 0.04 -3.15
N GLN A 315 18.15 -0.79 -3.98
CA GLN A 315 18.63 -1.09 -5.32
C GLN A 315 18.72 0.13 -6.24
N GLY A 316 19.43 -0.04 -7.37
CA GLY A 316 19.56 0.98 -8.41
C GLY A 316 21.02 1.27 -8.70
N LEU A 317 21.56 2.36 -8.14
CA LEU A 317 22.93 2.79 -8.42
C LEU A 317 23.98 1.97 -7.66
N ILE A 318 23.67 1.48 -6.46
CA ILE A 318 24.64 0.84 -5.55
C ILE A 318 25.06 -0.53 -6.05
N PHE A 319 24.10 -1.38 -6.40
CA PHE A 319 24.32 -2.73 -6.92
C PHE A 319 23.25 -3.13 -7.94
N ARG A 320 23.66 -3.96 -8.90
CA ARG A 320 22.81 -4.44 -9.99
C ARG A 320 21.95 -5.63 -9.57
N GLN A 321 20.69 -5.65 -10.00
CA GLN A 321 19.73 -6.70 -9.64
C GLN A 321 20.05 -8.04 -10.32
N GLY A 322 19.80 -9.13 -9.59
CA GLY A 322 20.09 -10.50 -9.99
C GLY A 322 21.48 -10.94 -9.55
N ASP A 323 22.54 -10.40 -10.18
CA ASP A 323 23.93 -10.83 -9.95
C ASP A 323 24.64 -10.07 -8.80
N MET A 324 24.01 -9.02 -8.28
CA MET A 324 24.49 -8.22 -7.14
C MET A 324 25.88 -7.63 -7.36
N VAL A 325 26.21 -7.27 -8.60
CA VAL A 325 27.46 -6.55 -8.90
C VAL A 325 27.35 -5.11 -8.41
N PHE A 326 28.23 -4.74 -7.49
CA PHE A 326 28.31 -3.37 -6.95
C PHE A 326 28.85 -2.39 -7.99
N ASN A 327 28.48 -1.12 -7.85
CA ASN A 327 28.90 -0.06 -8.77
C ASN A 327 30.43 0.03 -8.90
N GLU A 328 30.98 -0.48 -10.01
CA GLU A 328 32.43 -0.62 -10.20
C GLU A 328 33.17 0.73 -10.23
N LYS A 329 32.46 1.82 -10.56
CA LYS A 329 33.05 3.17 -10.55
C LYS A 329 33.23 3.70 -9.14
N MET A 330 32.25 3.47 -8.25
CA MET A 330 32.31 3.92 -6.86
C MET A 330 33.05 2.92 -5.96
N TYR A 331 32.89 1.63 -6.21
CA TYR A 331 33.41 0.52 -5.44
C TYR A 331 34.25 -0.40 -6.34
N PRO A 332 35.49 0.01 -6.71
CA PRO A 332 36.31 -0.71 -7.69
C PRO A 332 36.69 -2.13 -7.29
N ASN A 333 36.71 -2.45 -5.98
CA ASN A 333 36.89 -3.82 -5.47
C ASN A 333 35.56 -4.49 -5.10
N GLY A 334 34.44 -3.96 -5.61
CA GLY A 334 33.09 -4.46 -5.40
C GLY A 334 32.69 -4.53 -3.93
N ILE A 335 32.16 -5.68 -3.53
CA ILE A 335 31.64 -5.93 -2.18
C ILE A 335 32.66 -5.67 -1.07
N SER A 336 33.97 -5.83 -1.33
CA SER A 336 35.01 -5.58 -0.34
C SER A 336 35.16 -4.10 0.01
N ASP A 337 34.92 -3.20 -0.94
CA ASP A 337 34.90 -1.76 -0.65
C ASP A 337 33.61 -1.37 0.08
N PHE A 338 32.48 -1.96 -0.32
CA PHE A 338 31.20 -1.71 0.35
C PHE A 338 31.19 -2.24 1.80
N LYS A 339 31.84 -3.38 2.06
CA LYS A 339 32.04 -3.90 3.41
C LYS A 339 32.70 -2.88 4.34
N LYS A 340 33.68 -2.10 3.87
CA LYS A 340 34.34 -1.07 4.69
C LYS A 340 33.35 0.02 5.14
N ILE A 341 32.37 0.34 4.30
CA ILE A 341 31.29 1.27 4.63
C ILE A 341 30.43 0.69 5.74
N ILE A 342 30.00 -0.57 5.60
CA ILE A 342 29.20 -1.28 6.61
C ILE A 342 29.98 -1.41 7.93
N ASP A 343 31.24 -1.82 7.90
CA ASP A 343 32.08 -1.95 9.09
C ASP A 343 32.22 -0.61 9.83
N ARG A 344 32.28 0.51 9.09
CA ARG A 344 32.31 1.85 9.67
C ARG A 344 30.96 2.24 10.29
N LEU A 345 29.82 1.88 9.67
CA LEU A 345 28.49 2.07 10.27
C LEU A 345 28.33 1.28 11.57
N HIS A 346 28.79 0.03 11.59
CA HIS A 346 28.75 -0.84 12.78
C HIS A 346 29.56 -0.28 13.95
N GLN A 347 30.70 0.36 13.69
CA GLN A 347 31.49 1.03 14.73
C GLN A 347 30.71 2.14 15.45
N GLU A 348 29.66 2.68 14.82
CA GLU A 348 28.79 3.73 15.35
C GLU A 348 27.44 3.18 15.83
N GLY A 349 27.28 1.85 15.85
CA GLY A 349 26.05 1.17 16.27
C GLY A 349 24.93 1.21 15.23
N ILE A 350 25.21 1.59 13.99
CA ILE A 350 24.22 1.69 12.90
C ILE A 350 24.20 0.37 12.12
N LYS A 351 23.03 -0.25 11.99
CA LYS A 351 22.84 -1.49 11.20
C LYS A 351 22.70 -1.18 9.70
N ALA A 352 23.07 -2.13 8.86
CA ALA A 352 22.98 -2.00 7.41
C ALA A 352 21.99 -3.00 6.80
N GLY A 353 21.13 -2.57 5.89
CA GLY A 353 20.13 -3.36 5.19
C GLY A 353 20.46 -3.52 3.71
N LEU A 354 20.19 -4.72 3.18
CA LEU A 354 20.25 -5.05 1.76
C LEU A 354 18.82 -5.02 1.20
N HIS A 355 18.46 -3.96 0.48
CA HIS A 355 17.13 -3.81 -0.12
C HIS A 355 17.19 -4.05 -1.62
N THR A 356 16.65 -5.20 -2.03
CA THR A 356 16.71 -5.70 -3.42
C THR A 356 15.33 -5.99 -3.97
N TYR A 357 15.18 -5.86 -5.29
CA TYR A 357 14.04 -6.43 -6.02
C TYR A 357 14.23 -7.94 -6.09
N ALA A 358 13.47 -8.66 -5.25
CA ALA A 358 13.70 -10.04 -4.83
C ALA A 358 14.44 -10.93 -5.85
N TYR A 359 13.75 -11.39 -6.89
CA TYR A 359 14.30 -12.30 -7.91
C TYR A 359 14.47 -11.63 -9.29
N TYR A 360 14.39 -10.31 -9.36
CA TYR A 360 14.44 -9.58 -10.64
C TYR A 360 15.87 -9.48 -11.17
N ILE A 361 15.99 -9.49 -12.50
CA ILE A 361 17.26 -9.56 -13.20
C ILE A 361 17.41 -8.32 -14.08
N HIS A 362 18.45 -7.53 -13.81
CA HIS A 362 18.76 -6.36 -14.64
C HIS A 362 19.18 -6.80 -16.06
N PRO A 363 18.85 -6.04 -17.13
CA PRO A 363 19.24 -6.38 -18.51
C PRO A 363 20.75 -6.55 -18.74
N ASP A 364 21.58 -5.90 -17.93
CA ASP A 364 23.06 -6.01 -17.99
C ASP A 364 23.64 -7.05 -17.02
N SER A 365 22.80 -7.88 -16.39
CA SER A 365 23.24 -8.94 -15.48
C SER A 365 24.03 -10.03 -16.22
N SER A 366 24.97 -10.69 -15.51
CA SER A 366 25.66 -11.89 -16.00
C SER A 366 24.73 -13.06 -16.34
N TYR A 367 23.47 -13.03 -15.87
CA TYR A 367 22.43 -14.01 -16.24
C TYR A 367 21.78 -13.72 -17.59
N ILE A 368 22.05 -12.56 -18.18
CA ILE A 368 21.52 -12.11 -19.47
C ILE A 368 22.64 -12.02 -20.51
N SER A 369 23.80 -11.51 -20.11
CA SER A 369 24.89 -11.14 -21.01
C SER A 369 26.21 -11.82 -20.66
N PRO A 370 27.01 -12.29 -21.64
CA PRO A 370 26.74 -12.27 -23.08
C PRO A 370 25.84 -13.42 -23.57
N VAL A 371 25.54 -14.40 -22.70
CA VAL A 371 24.70 -15.55 -23.00
C VAL A 371 23.53 -15.55 -22.00
N PRO A 372 22.28 -15.48 -22.47
CA PRO A 372 21.13 -15.44 -21.58
C PRO A 372 20.85 -16.81 -20.97
N SER A 373 20.44 -16.83 -19.70
CA SER A 373 20.05 -18.07 -19.05
C SER A 373 18.81 -18.68 -19.70
N LYS A 374 18.83 -20.00 -19.88
CA LYS A 374 17.67 -20.77 -20.38
C LYS A 374 16.52 -20.83 -19.37
N ASP A 375 16.76 -20.36 -18.15
CA ASP A 375 15.83 -20.37 -17.03
C ASP A 375 15.01 -19.08 -16.87
N LEU A 376 15.14 -18.14 -17.81
CA LEU A 376 14.28 -16.96 -17.87
C LEU A 376 12.81 -17.34 -18.09
N ASP A 377 11.91 -16.58 -17.46
CA ASP A 377 10.47 -16.68 -17.66
C ASP A 377 10.05 -16.09 -19.00
N ILE A 378 8.97 -16.64 -19.56
CA ILE A 378 8.46 -16.28 -20.88
C ILE A 378 6.96 -15.98 -20.84
N LEU A 379 6.53 -14.99 -21.60
CA LEU A 379 5.13 -14.63 -21.83
C LEU A 379 4.47 -15.56 -22.85
N ALA A 380 5.23 -15.90 -23.89
CA ALA A 380 4.75 -16.69 -25.01
C ALA A 380 5.92 -17.40 -25.71
N GLN A 381 5.59 -18.45 -26.46
CA GLN A 381 6.53 -19.21 -27.27
C GLN A 381 5.99 -19.31 -28.70
N PHE A 382 6.90 -19.18 -29.65
CA PHE A 382 6.67 -19.24 -31.09
C PHE A 382 7.71 -20.12 -31.78
N THR A 383 7.49 -20.41 -33.06
CA THR A 383 8.36 -21.23 -33.90
C THR A 383 8.86 -20.40 -35.08
N LEU A 384 10.18 -20.35 -35.29
CA LEU A 384 10.78 -19.58 -36.38
C LEU A 384 10.42 -20.20 -37.75
N SER A 385 9.80 -19.41 -38.64
CA SER A 385 9.24 -19.93 -39.90
C SER A 385 10.27 -20.31 -40.97
N TRP A 386 11.44 -19.66 -40.98
CA TRP A 386 12.55 -19.96 -41.89
C TRP A 386 13.90 -19.56 -41.30
N ASP A 387 15.00 -20.02 -41.91
CA ASP A 387 16.36 -19.63 -41.52
C ASP A 387 16.52 -18.11 -41.64
N ILE A 388 17.04 -17.47 -40.58
CA ILE A 388 17.42 -16.04 -40.59
C ILE A 388 18.94 -15.92 -40.42
N ASP A 389 19.53 -14.89 -41.02
CA ASP A 389 20.93 -14.54 -40.79
C ASP A 389 21.09 -13.61 -39.57
N SER A 390 22.29 -13.08 -39.32
CA SER A 390 22.58 -12.20 -38.19
C SER A 390 22.22 -10.72 -38.41
N GLU A 391 21.75 -10.34 -39.60
CA GLU A 391 21.42 -8.96 -39.99
C GLU A 391 19.92 -8.75 -40.25
N GLU A 392 19.15 -9.83 -40.27
CA GLU A 392 17.71 -9.82 -40.50
C GLU A 392 16.95 -8.85 -39.56
N ASN A 393 16.03 -8.07 -40.13
CA ASN A 393 15.25 -7.03 -39.43
C ASN A 393 13.81 -7.47 -39.08
N ILE A 394 13.48 -8.73 -39.37
CA ILE A 394 12.18 -9.35 -39.08
C ILE A 394 12.42 -10.74 -38.50
N ILE A 395 11.72 -11.09 -37.43
CA ILE A 395 11.70 -12.44 -36.87
C ILE A 395 10.38 -13.10 -37.25
N PRO A 396 10.34 -13.91 -38.34
CA PRO A 396 9.13 -14.53 -38.84
C PRO A 396 8.73 -15.73 -37.99
N VAL A 397 7.46 -15.83 -37.64
CA VAL A 397 6.95 -16.93 -36.81
C VAL A 397 5.72 -17.59 -37.41
N ASP A 398 5.55 -18.87 -37.13
CA ASP A 398 4.45 -19.68 -37.66
C ASP A 398 3.11 -19.32 -36.97
N GLU A 399 3.15 -19.02 -35.68
CA GLU A 399 1.98 -18.69 -34.87
C GLU A 399 1.59 -17.21 -34.96
N SER A 400 0.31 -16.91 -34.69
CA SER A 400 -0.20 -15.55 -34.84
C SER A 400 0.33 -14.60 -33.75
N THR A 401 0.92 -13.48 -34.18
CA THR A 401 1.31 -12.35 -33.33
C THR A 401 0.18 -11.33 -33.10
N ALA A 402 -1.06 -11.65 -33.50
CA ALA A 402 -2.20 -10.72 -33.45
C ALA A 402 -2.59 -10.28 -32.03
N ASN A 403 -2.27 -11.07 -31.00
CA ASN A 403 -2.57 -10.76 -29.59
C ASN A 403 -1.37 -10.16 -28.83
N ILE A 404 -0.24 -9.95 -29.49
CA ILE A 404 0.92 -9.33 -28.83
C ILE A 404 0.62 -7.85 -28.55
N SER A 405 0.78 -7.48 -27.28
CA SER A 405 0.70 -6.09 -26.81
C SER A 405 2.04 -5.40 -27.02
N LEU A 406 2.00 -4.15 -27.50
CA LEU A 406 3.18 -3.29 -27.58
C LEU A 406 3.29 -2.35 -26.38
N THR A 407 2.32 -2.36 -25.47
CA THR A 407 2.32 -1.51 -24.28
C THR A 407 3.30 -2.07 -23.25
N THR A 408 4.26 -1.26 -22.83
CA THR A 408 5.15 -1.51 -21.69
C THR A 408 5.04 -0.35 -20.71
N GLY A 409 5.44 -0.58 -19.48
CA GLY A 409 5.32 0.38 -18.39
C GLY A 409 5.81 -0.24 -17.08
N PHE A 410 6.00 0.61 -16.07
CA PHE A 410 6.58 0.17 -14.80
C PHE A 410 5.76 -0.96 -14.15
N PHE A 411 4.42 -0.81 -14.11
CA PHE A 411 3.47 -1.82 -13.61
C PHE A 411 2.82 -2.65 -14.73
N VAL A 412 3.50 -2.84 -15.86
CA VAL A 412 2.97 -3.63 -16.98
C VAL A 412 3.81 -4.88 -17.16
N LYS A 413 3.23 -6.07 -16.93
CA LYS A 413 3.87 -7.35 -17.24
C LYS A 413 3.87 -7.55 -18.76
N ASN A 414 4.92 -7.05 -19.41
CA ASN A 414 5.15 -7.22 -20.83
C ASN A 414 6.61 -6.85 -21.14
N SER A 415 7.12 -7.30 -22.29
CA SER A 415 8.44 -6.88 -22.77
C SER A 415 8.45 -6.72 -24.28
N HIS A 416 9.52 -6.09 -24.77
CA HIS A 416 9.85 -6.00 -26.20
C HIS A 416 11.01 -6.93 -26.56
N TYR A 417 11.24 -8.00 -25.81
CA TYR A 417 12.43 -8.85 -25.95
C TYR A 417 12.07 -10.29 -26.28
N LEU A 418 12.71 -10.82 -27.31
CA LEU A 418 12.69 -12.23 -27.68
C LEU A 418 14.02 -12.89 -27.31
N MET A 419 14.01 -14.20 -27.11
CA MET A 419 15.20 -15.03 -27.02
C MET A 419 15.12 -16.16 -28.04
N ILE A 420 16.17 -16.30 -28.84
CA ILE A 420 16.37 -17.41 -29.79
C ILE A 420 17.78 -17.95 -29.56
N ASP A 421 17.90 -19.24 -29.25
CA ASP A 421 19.17 -19.84 -28.82
C ASP A 421 19.86 -18.98 -27.72
N ASP A 422 21.04 -18.44 -28.01
CA ASP A 422 21.83 -17.60 -27.09
C ASP A 422 21.74 -16.09 -27.42
N GLU A 423 20.79 -15.67 -28.28
CA GLU A 423 20.59 -14.28 -28.67
C GLU A 423 19.31 -13.70 -28.06
N ILE A 424 19.40 -12.48 -27.49
CA ILE A 424 18.24 -11.64 -27.18
C ILE A 424 18.03 -10.63 -28.30
N ILE A 425 16.79 -10.50 -28.75
CA ILE A 425 16.39 -9.64 -29.86
C ILE A 425 15.31 -8.69 -29.35
N GLN A 426 15.50 -7.38 -29.49
CA GLN A 426 14.44 -6.41 -29.18
C GLN A 426 13.57 -6.18 -30.41
N PHE A 427 12.25 -6.06 -30.27
CA PHE A 427 11.33 -5.69 -31.37
C PHE A 427 10.57 -4.41 -31.03
N ARG A 428 10.10 -3.66 -32.04
CA ARG A 428 9.26 -2.46 -31.80
C ARG A 428 7.84 -2.62 -32.30
N ASN A 429 7.59 -3.60 -33.14
CA ASN A 429 6.29 -3.80 -33.76
C ASN A 429 6.06 -5.28 -34.10
N VAL A 430 4.82 -5.62 -34.48
CA VAL A 430 4.43 -6.97 -34.87
C VAL A 430 3.56 -6.94 -36.13
N SER A 431 3.72 -7.94 -36.99
CA SER A 431 2.80 -8.17 -38.09
C SER A 431 1.51 -8.78 -37.56
N ARG A 432 0.34 -8.13 -37.73
CA ARG A 432 -0.96 -8.69 -37.28
C ARG A 432 -1.65 -9.59 -38.31
N THR A 433 -1.05 -9.76 -39.48
CA THR A 433 -1.54 -10.60 -40.58
C THR A 433 -0.42 -11.50 -41.09
N SER A 434 -0.74 -12.66 -41.66
CA SER A 434 0.26 -13.55 -42.25
C SER A 434 1.06 -12.86 -43.38
N PRO A 435 2.40 -13.04 -43.48
CA PRO A 435 3.25 -13.78 -42.54
C PRO A 435 3.36 -13.07 -41.20
N TYR A 436 3.20 -13.83 -40.12
CA TYR A 436 3.33 -13.33 -38.75
C TYR A 436 4.80 -13.15 -38.40
N GLY A 437 5.08 -12.28 -37.44
CA GLY A 437 6.44 -11.95 -37.09
C GLY A 437 6.59 -10.70 -36.25
N PHE A 438 7.76 -10.58 -35.65
CA PHE A 438 8.20 -9.39 -34.92
C PHE A 438 9.07 -8.55 -35.85
N THR A 439 8.84 -7.24 -35.87
CA THR A 439 9.44 -6.33 -36.86
C THR A 439 10.15 -5.16 -36.18
N GLU A 440 10.98 -4.46 -36.96
CA GLU A 440 11.82 -3.35 -36.49
C GLU A 440 12.73 -3.82 -35.35
N VAL A 441 13.45 -4.92 -35.60
CA VAL A 441 14.19 -5.62 -34.57
C VAL A 441 15.62 -5.10 -34.41
N ILE A 442 16.14 -5.21 -33.19
CA ILE A 442 17.52 -4.93 -32.84
C ILE A 442 18.13 -6.25 -32.38
N ARG A 443 19.06 -6.74 -33.18
CA ARG A 443 19.83 -7.97 -32.94
C ARG A 443 20.87 -7.78 -31.84
N GLY A 444 21.18 -8.83 -31.10
CA GLY A 444 22.17 -8.79 -30.02
C GLY A 444 21.84 -7.79 -28.90
N ALA A 445 20.55 -7.61 -28.61
CA ALA A 445 20.12 -6.74 -27.53
C ALA A 445 20.64 -7.26 -26.17
N CYS A 446 20.73 -6.36 -25.18
CA CYS A 446 21.27 -6.66 -23.85
C CYS A 446 22.72 -7.21 -23.86
N GLY A 447 23.51 -6.88 -24.90
CA GLY A 447 24.90 -7.31 -25.02
C GLY A 447 25.09 -8.76 -25.46
N THR A 448 24.02 -9.44 -25.89
CA THR A 448 24.11 -10.76 -26.52
C THR A 448 24.67 -10.64 -27.94
N LYS A 449 25.10 -11.77 -28.54
CA LYS A 449 25.74 -11.75 -29.87
C LYS A 449 24.72 -12.09 -30.98
N PRO A 450 24.59 -11.26 -32.03
CA PRO A 450 23.81 -11.60 -33.22
C PRO A 450 24.29 -12.90 -33.87
N ALA A 451 23.37 -13.80 -34.19
CA ALA A 451 23.67 -15.11 -34.78
C ALA A 451 22.66 -15.51 -35.88
N PRO A 452 23.05 -16.37 -36.84
CA PRO A 452 22.07 -17.01 -37.70
C PRO A 452 21.26 -18.05 -36.91
N HIS A 453 19.94 -18.13 -37.15
CA HIS A 453 19.04 -19.11 -36.51
C HIS A 453 18.36 -19.97 -37.55
N LYS A 454 18.13 -21.24 -37.20
CA LYS A 454 17.52 -22.23 -38.10
C LYS A 454 16.01 -22.23 -37.99
N LYS A 455 15.34 -22.46 -39.12
CA LYS A 455 13.92 -22.77 -39.17
C LYS A 455 13.55 -23.81 -38.10
N GLY A 456 12.46 -23.57 -37.39
CA GLY A 456 11.99 -24.42 -36.32
C GLY A 456 12.63 -24.14 -34.96
N ALA A 457 13.56 -23.18 -34.86
CA ALA A 457 14.05 -22.71 -33.57
C ALA A 457 12.91 -22.11 -32.73
N GLU A 458 12.98 -22.29 -31.41
CA GLU A 458 12.05 -21.67 -30.47
C GLU A 458 12.32 -20.17 -30.38
N VAL A 459 11.27 -19.37 -30.58
CA VAL A 459 11.29 -17.92 -30.37
C VAL A 459 10.52 -17.63 -29.09
N LYS A 460 11.23 -17.28 -28.02
CA LYS A 460 10.67 -17.07 -26.69
C LYS A 460 10.45 -15.59 -26.43
N HIS A 461 9.21 -15.17 -26.22
CA HIS A 461 8.91 -13.79 -25.79
C HIS A 461 9.14 -13.69 -24.28
N LEU A 462 10.20 -12.99 -23.87
CA LEU A 462 10.65 -12.94 -22.48
C LEU A 462 9.71 -12.12 -21.60
N THR A 463 9.55 -12.52 -20.34
CA THR A 463 8.81 -11.72 -19.35
C THR A 463 9.69 -10.58 -18.83
N GLN A 464 9.12 -9.37 -18.78
CA GLN A 464 9.61 -8.29 -17.94
C GLN A 464 8.50 -7.74 -17.07
N PHE A 465 8.89 -7.26 -15.89
CA PHE A 465 8.09 -6.43 -14.99
C PHE A 465 9.04 -5.45 -14.29
N PHE A 466 8.58 -4.23 -14.00
CA PHE A 466 9.48 -3.14 -13.56
C PHE A 466 10.67 -2.89 -14.50
N PHE A 467 10.51 -3.19 -15.79
CA PHE A 467 11.58 -3.18 -16.80
C PHE A 467 12.76 -4.16 -16.54
N MET A 468 12.58 -5.13 -15.66
CA MET A 468 13.57 -6.17 -15.36
C MET A 468 13.08 -7.55 -15.81
N PHE A 469 14.01 -8.43 -16.19
CA PHE A 469 13.69 -9.83 -16.49
C PHE A 469 13.41 -10.61 -15.21
N THR A 470 12.78 -11.77 -15.36
CA THR A 470 12.48 -12.67 -14.24
C THR A 470 12.89 -14.11 -14.56
N PRO A 471 13.40 -14.87 -13.59
CA PRO A 471 13.59 -16.32 -13.72
C PRO A 471 12.24 -17.05 -13.65
N ARG A 472 12.19 -18.29 -14.11
CA ARG A 472 11.08 -19.19 -13.79
C ARG A 472 11.12 -19.55 -12.28
N PRO A 473 10.01 -19.45 -11.52
CA PRO A 473 9.99 -19.65 -10.06
C PRO A 473 10.47 -21.02 -9.54
N ASP A 474 10.51 -22.05 -10.37
CA ASP A 474 10.95 -23.41 -10.04
C ASP A 474 12.33 -23.77 -10.61
N SER A 475 13.03 -22.79 -11.20
CA SER A 475 14.32 -23.00 -11.85
C SER A 475 15.51 -22.90 -10.89
N GLU A 476 16.64 -23.43 -11.33
CA GLU A 476 17.90 -23.28 -10.61
C GLU A 476 18.33 -21.81 -10.54
N LEU A 477 18.09 -21.02 -11.60
CA LEU A 477 18.37 -19.58 -11.59
C LEU A 477 17.62 -18.83 -10.48
N PHE A 478 16.37 -19.20 -10.20
CA PHE A 478 15.60 -18.60 -9.11
C PHE A 478 16.24 -18.85 -7.74
N LEU A 479 16.66 -20.09 -7.48
CA LEU A 479 17.37 -20.47 -6.25
C LEU A 479 18.79 -19.90 -6.20
N GLU A 480 19.46 -19.75 -7.34
CA GLU A 480 20.78 -19.15 -7.43
C GLU A 480 20.75 -17.67 -7.00
N ILE A 481 19.76 -16.90 -7.46
CA ILE A 481 19.59 -15.49 -7.06
C ILE A 481 19.32 -15.38 -5.55
N ALA A 482 18.52 -16.29 -4.97
CA ALA A 482 18.32 -16.37 -3.52
C ALA A 482 19.65 -16.61 -2.78
N ARG A 483 20.44 -17.59 -3.24
CA ARG A 483 21.77 -17.86 -2.65
C ARG A 483 22.75 -16.71 -2.86
N LYS A 484 22.68 -16.00 -3.99
CA LYS A 484 23.50 -14.81 -4.26
C LYS A 484 23.18 -13.68 -3.29
N THR A 485 21.89 -13.49 -2.99
CA THR A 485 21.44 -12.54 -1.96
C THR A 485 22.01 -12.90 -0.59
N ALA A 486 21.94 -14.17 -0.18
CA ALA A 486 22.53 -14.63 1.07
C ALA A 486 24.07 -14.49 1.11
N GLN A 487 24.75 -14.78 -0.01
CA GLN A 487 26.20 -14.61 -0.14
C GLN A 487 26.58 -13.14 0.10
N VAL A 488 25.92 -12.20 -0.57
CA VAL A 488 26.21 -10.77 -0.45
C VAL A 488 25.87 -10.25 0.94
N TYR A 489 24.76 -10.70 1.52
CA TYR A 489 24.39 -10.43 2.91
C TYR A 489 25.53 -10.78 3.87
N ASN A 490 26.05 -12.02 3.78
CA ASN A 490 27.12 -12.51 4.64
C ASN A 490 28.45 -11.78 4.38
N GLU A 491 28.88 -11.70 3.12
CA GLU A 491 30.20 -11.17 2.75
C GLU A 491 30.35 -9.69 3.05
N ALA A 492 29.32 -8.87 2.82
CA ALA A 492 29.37 -7.46 3.14
C ALA A 492 29.13 -7.20 4.64
N GLY A 493 28.43 -8.10 5.34
CA GLY A 493 28.13 -7.99 6.77
C GLY A 493 26.79 -7.32 7.08
N PHE A 494 25.85 -7.26 6.13
CA PHE A 494 24.52 -6.68 6.35
C PHE A 494 23.79 -7.31 7.55
N ASP A 495 22.86 -6.57 8.16
CA ASP A 495 22.03 -6.97 9.30
C ASP A 495 20.57 -7.18 8.92
N MET A 496 20.12 -6.48 7.87
CA MET A 496 18.75 -6.50 7.38
C MET A 496 18.70 -6.93 5.92
N ILE A 497 17.59 -7.55 5.51
CA ILE A 497 17.24 -7.78 4.11
C ILE A 497 15.81 -7.25 3.90
N TYR A 498 15.62 -6.43 2.87
CA TYR A 498 14.31 -6.05 2.37
C TYR A 498 14.10 -6.65 0.98
N LEU A 499 13.14 -7.57 0.83
CA LEU A 499 12.79 -8.18 -0.46
C LEU A 499 11.60 -7.44 -1.07
N ASP A 500 11.93 -6.40 -1.82
CA ASP A 500 10.96 -5.61 -2.54
C ASP A 500 10.48 -6.33 -3.81
N ALA A 501 9.32 -5.94 -4.31
CA ALA A 501 8.66 -6.54 -5.46
C ALA A 501 8.42 -8.07 -5.34
N LEU A 502 8.53 -8.67 -4.15
CA LEU A 502 8.25 -10.09 -3.92
C LEU A 502 6.78 -10.44 -4.19
N ASP A 503 5.86 -9.48 -4.01
CA ASP A 503 4.45 -9.55 -4.40
C ASP A 503 4.26 -9.82 -5.92
N GLY A 504 5.23 -9.43 -6.74
CA GLY A 504 5.24 -9.71 -8.18
C GLY A 504 5.27 -11.21 -8.52
N ILE A 505 5.53 -12.11 -7.56
CA ILE A 505 5.69 -13.55 -7.82
C ILE A 505 4.41 -14.17 -8.39
N GLY A 506 3.25 -13.66 -7.94
CA GLY A 506 1.94 -14.06 -8.43
C GLY A 506 1.73 -13.77 -9.92
N THR A 507 2.53 -12.87 -10.49
CA THR A 507 2.47 -12.53 -11.92
C THR A 507 3.27 -13.49 -12.80
N ILE A 508 4.27 -14.20 -12.25
CA ILE A 508 5.18 -15.06 -13.02
C ILE A 508 4.98 -16.56 -12.75
N VAL A 509 4.25 -16.93 -11.70
CA VAL A 509 3.84 -18.32 -11.48
C VAL A 509 2.74 -18.71 -12.47
N LYS A 510 2.75 -19.96 -12.95
CA LYS A 510 1.70 -20.48 -13.87
C LYS A 510 0.32 -20.51 -13.22
N LYS A 511 0.29 -20.72 -11.90
CA LYS A 511 -0.93 -20.77 -11.07
C LYS A 511 -0.80 -19.74 -9.94
N PRO A 512 -1.41 -18.54 -10.08
CA PRO A 512 -1.29 -17.45 -9.12
C PRO A 512 -1.64 -17.84 -7.68
N GLU A 513 -2.51 -18.82 -7.48
CA GLU A 513 -2.84 -19.35 -6.15
C GLU A 513 -1.65 -20.01 -5.42
N PHE A 514 -0.57 -20.36 -6.13
CA PHE A 514 0.65 -20.92 -5.54
C PHE A 514 1.77 -19.89 -5.38
N ALA A 515 1.48 -18.61 -5.60
CA ALA A 515 2.42 -17.52 -5.36
C ALA A 515 3.02 -17.56 -3.93
N TRP A 516 2.22 -17.95 -2.94
CA TRP A 516 2.66 -18.11 -1.55
C TRP A 516 3.81 -19.11 -1.41
N TYR A 517 3.75 -20.23 -2.13
CA TYR A 517 4.74 -21.29 -2.04
C TYR A 517 6.07 -20.83 -2.59
N TYR A 518 6.07 -20.22 -3.77
CA TYR A 518 7.30 -19.74 -4.42
C TYR A 518 7.92 -18.54 -3.70
N ALA A 519 7.11 -17.64 -3.15
CA ALA A 519 7.61 -16.59 -2.27
C ALA A 519 8.32 -17.19 -1.04
N THR A 520 7.70 -18.17 -0.41
CA THR A 520 8.25 -18.86 0.77
C THR A 520 9.51 -19.65 0.42
N LEU A 521 9.53 -20.33 -0.73
CA LEU A 521 10.68 -21.08 -1.23
C LEU A 521 11.89 -20.16 -1.40
N PHE A 522 11.70 -18.99 -2.00
CA PHE A 522 12.76 -18.00 -2.19
C PHE A 522 13.35 -17.52 -0.86
N VAL A 523 12.49 -17.12 0.07
CA VAL A 523 12.91 -16.66 1.41
C VAL A 523 13.60 -17.77 2.20
N ASN A 524 13.06 -18.98 2.16
CA ASN A 524 13.64 -20.14 2.82
C ASN A 524 15.02 -20.50 2.25
N GLU A 525 15.21 -20.41 0.93
CA GLU A 525 16.51 -20.61 0.30
C GLU A 525 17.49 -19.52 0.72
N ILE A 526 17.11 -18.24 0.83
CA ILE A 526 17.99 -17.20 1.39
C ILE A 526 18.42 -17.58 2.82
N LEU A 527 17.46 -17.81 3.71
CA LEU A 527 17.74 -18.05 5.14
C LEU A 527 18.59 -19.31 5.38
N LYS A 528 18.46 -20.32 4.52
CA LYS A 528 19.29 -21.53 4.55
C LYS A 528 20.78 -21.19 4.47
N TYR A 529 21.15 -20.18 3.69
CA TYR A 529 22.54 -19.79 3.43
C TYR A 529 23.00 -18.53 4.17
N THR A 530 22.11 -17.79 4.85
CA THR A 530 22.54 -16.73 5.78
C THR A 530 23.25 -17.32 7.01
N GLU A 531 24.35 -16.67 7.44
CA GLU A 531 25.15 -17.05 8.60
C GLU A 531 24.56 -16.53 9.92
N LYS A 532 24.01 -15.31 9.89
CA LYS A 532 23.22 -14.71 10.98
C LYS A 532 21.80 -14.41 10.48
N PRO A 533 20.78 -14.48 11.34
CA PRO A 533 19.40 -14.22 10.95
C PRO A 533 19.22 -12.72 10.62
N PRO A 534 18.72 -12.37 9.42
CA PRO A 534 18.47 -10.99 9.05
C PRO A 534 17.20 -10.44 9.71
N ILE A 535 17.20 -9.15 10.04
CA ILE A 535 15.94 -8.39 10.13
C ILE A 535 15.31 -8.45 8.75
N LEU A 536 14.12 -9.05 8.61
CA LEU A 536 13.55 -9.35 7.31
C LEU A 536 12.20 -8.64 7.08
N GLU A 537 12.14 -7.88 6.00
CA GLU A 537 10.93 -7.23 5.48
C GLU A 537 10.74 -7.55 3.99
N TYR A 538 9.51 -7.44 3.49
CA TYR A 538 9.15 -7.72 2.10
C TYR A 538 7.81 -7.08 1.71
N SER A 539 7.55 -6.95 0.40
CA SER A 539 6.37 -6.25 -0.15
C SER A 539 5.05 -7.05 -0.13
N THR A 540 5.04 -8.27 0.39
CA THR A 540 3.84 -9.14 0.48
C THR A 540 3.70 -9.78 1.85
N MET A 541 2.60 -10.49 2.12
CA MET A 541 2.44 -11.25 3.37
C MET A 541 1.56 -12.49 3.16
N TYR A 542 2.21 -13.60 2.84
CA TYR A 542 1.59 -14.93 2.86
C TYR A 542 1.76 -15.59 4.25
N PRO A 543 0.90 -16.55 4.64
CA PRO A 543 0.99 -17.21 5.94
C PRO A 543 2.39 -17.73 6.28
N ASN A 544 3.01 -18.42 5.33
CA ASN A 544 4.34 -19.00 5.53
C ASN A 544 5.51 -18.01 5.49
N LEU A 545 5.27 -16.75 5.14
CA LEU A 545 6.30 -15.74 5.29
C LEU A 545 6.38 -15.23 6.73
N TRP A 546 5.28 -15.31 7.51
CA TRP A 546 5.23 -14.79 8.88
C TRP A 546 6.40 -15.24 9.77
N TYR A 547 6.84 -16.50 9.64
CA TYR A 547 7.95 -17.08 10.42
C TYR A 547 9.27 -16.31 10.33
N ALA A 548 9.49 -15.60 9.22
CA ALA A 548 10.68 -14.79 9.01
C ALA A 548 10.43 -13.29 9.22
N ARG A 549 9.17 -12.84 9.21
CA ARG A 549 8.83 -11.41 9.28
C ARG A 549 9.34 -10.81 10.58
N SER A 550 10.15 -9.76 10.47
CA SER A 550 10.69 -9.05 11.64
C SER A 550 9.81 -7.92 12.15
N ARG A 551 9.15 -7.19 11.25
CA ARG A 551 8.22 -6.10 11.56
C ARG A 551 7.30 -5.83 10.38
N MET A 552 6.17 -5.15 10.58
CA MET A 552 5.20 -4.82 9.53
C MET A 552 4.86 -3.32 9.51
N GLY A 553 4.19 -2.87 8.45
CA GLY A 553 3.78 -1.47 8.30
C GLY A 553 4.67 -0.63 7.38
N ALA A 554 5.39 -1.25 6.43
CA ALA A 554 6.17 -0.53 5.41
C ALA A 554 5.26 0.04 4.31
N LEU A 555 4.44 1.05 4.62
CA LEU A 555 3.63 1.75 3.60
C LEU A 555 4.47 2.79 2.87
N ASP A 556 4.18 2.99 1.59
CA ASP A 556 4.76 4.06 0.77
C ASP A 556 4.42 5.47 1.30
N ILE A 557 5.24 6.45 0.91
CA ILE A 557 5.14 7.84 1.37
C ILE A 557 3.77 8.50 1.13
N PRO A 558 3.12 9.08 2.15
CA PRO A 558 2.06 10.06 1.94
C PRO A 558 2.67 11.39 1.46
N THR A 559 1.95 12.10 0.60
CA THR A 559 2.29 13.46 0.12
C THR A 559 1.34 14.53 0.66
N ARG A 560 0.29 14.12 1.38
CA ARG A 560 -0.76 14.97 1.97
C ARG A 560 -1.56 14.19 3.01
N GLY A 561 -2.40 14.88 3.79
CA GLY A 561 -3.31 14.24 4.75
C GLY A 561 -2.58 13.41 5.82
N TYR A 562 -1.38 13.83 6.22
CA TYR A 562 -0.44 13.06 7.04
C TYR A 562 -1.07 12.46 8.30
N LYS A 563 -1.80 13.25 9.09
CA LYS A 563 -2.42 12.79 10.35
C LYS A 563 -3.44 11.67 10.15
N THR A 564 -4.33 11.85 9.16
CA THR A 564 -5.35 10.85 8.80
C THR A 564 -4.69 9.57 8.28
N PHE A 565 -3.67 9.69 7.43
CA PHE A 565 -2.91 8.55 6.94
C PHE A 565 -2.27 7.77 8.10
N VAL A 566 -1.63 8.46 9.05
CA VAL A 566 -1.03 7.84 10.23
C VAL A 566 -2.06 7.13 11.10
N ASP A 567 -3.24 7.73 11.33
CA ASP A 567 -4.31 7.07 12.10
C ASP A 567 -4.82 5.80 11.41
N LEU A 568 -5.02 5.87 10.09
CA LEU A 568 -5.40 4.72 9.28
C LEU A 568 -4.34 3.62 9.33
N HIS A 569 -3.08 4.01 9.25
CA HIS A 569 -1.95 3.10 9.32
C HIS A 569 -1.80 2.44 10.71
N CYS A 570 -1.99 3.19 11.80
CA CYS A 570 -1.98 2.63 13.15
C CYS A 570 -3.05 1.53 13.31
N ASN A 571 -4.27 1.75 12.80
CA ASN A 571 -5.32 0.71 12.83
C ASN A 571 -4.94 -0.52 12.01
N LEU A 572 -4.34 -0.31 10.83
CA LEU A 572 -3.85 -1.40 10.00
C LEU A 572 -2.78 -2.22 10.75
N ASN A 573 -1.87 -1.55 11.45
CA ASN A 573 -0.84 -2.20 12.25
C ASN A 573 -1.42 -2.97 13.44
N ASP A 574 -2.45 -2.45 14.12
CA ASP A 574 -3.17 -3.21 15.15
C ASP A 574 -3.79 -4.49 14.58
N GLN A 575 -4.46 -4.37 13.43
CA GLN A 575 -5.14 -5.49 12.76
C GLN A 575 -4.18 -6.52 12.18
N GLN A 576 -3.00 -6.10 11.70
CA GLN A 576 -2.05 -6.98 11.01
C GLN A 576 -0.81 -7.31 11.83
N ALA A 577 -0.05 -6.31 12.27
CA ALA A 577 1.23 -6.52 12.97
C ALA A 577 0.99 -7.02 14.41
N HIS A 578 0.28 -6.22 15.21
CA HIS A 578 0.12 -6.49 16.64
C HIS A 578 -0.75 -7.73 16.90
N SER A 579 -1.82 -7.93 16.12
CA SER A 579 -2.66 -9.15 16.20
C SER A 579 -1.91 -10.44 15.81
N LYS A 580 -0.71 -10.33 15.25
CA LYS A 580 0.14 -11.44 14.79
C LYS A 580 1.49 -11.46 15.52
N TYR A 581 1.58 -10.80 16.67
CA TYR A 581 2.78 -10.77 17.52
C TYR A 581 4.03 -10.21 16.83
N LEU A 582 3.86 -9.24 15.93
CA LEU A 582 4.95 -8.56 15.23
C LEU A 582 5.08 -7.10 15.68
N PRO A 583 6.30 -6.56 15.81
CA PRO A 583 6.54 -5.12 15.85
C PRO A 583 5.98 -4.39 14.62
N SER A 584 5.69 -3.11 14.78
CA SER A 584 5.20 -2.25 13.71
C SER A 584 6.16 -1.09 13.39
N GLN A 585 6.00 -0.52 12.21
CA GLN A 585 6.57 0.76 11.81
C GLN A 585 5.49 1.64 11.16
N LEU A 586 5.70 2.96 11.11
CA LEU A 586 4.72 3.92 10.57
C LEU A 586 4.91 4.28 9.09
N GLY A 587 5.62 3.45 8.35
CA GLY A 587 5.79 3.59 6.91
C GLY A 587 6.89 4.57 6.54
N TRP A 588 7.10 4.70 5.25
CA TRP A 588 8.10 5.57 4.66
C TRP A 588 7.63 7.03 4.76
N LEU A 589 8.52 7.91 5.21
CA LEU A 589 8.26 9.33 5.39
C LEU A 589 9.28 10.14 4.59
N SER A 590 8.79 11.10 3.80
CA SER A 590 9.62 12.12 3.19
C SER A 590 9.61 13.36 4.08
N LEU A 591 10.76 13.79 4.57
CA LEU A 591 10.86 14.97 5.45
C LEU A 591 10.91 16.30 4.68
N TYR A 592 10.99 16.22 3.35
CA TYR A 592 11.00 17.33 2.42
C TYR A 592 10.29 16.93 1.12
N PRO A 593 9.83 17.88 0.28
CA PRO A 593 9.17 17.57 -0.98
C PRO A 593 10.09 16.73 -1.88
N PRO A 594 9.64 15.55 -2.36
CA PRO A 594 10.47 14.66 -3.14
C PRO A 594 10.72 15.23 -4.55
N SER A 595 11.97 15.17 -5.01
CA SER A 595 12.39 15.66 -6.34
C SER A 595 11.77 14.89 -7.52
N ILE A 596 11.31 13.66 -7.29
CA ILE A 596 10.59 12.84 -8.27
C ILE A 596 9.16 13.32 -8.55
N ILE A 597 8.66 14.26 -7.74
CA ILE A 597 7.39 14.92 -7.94
C ILE A 597 7.67 16.29 -8.55
N PRO A 598 7.45 16.48 -9.86
CA PRO A 598 7.59 17.79 -10.49
C PRO A 598 6.40 18.66 -10.06
N ASP A 599 6.49 19.29 -8.89
CA ASP A 599 5.60 20.38 -8.54
C ASP A 599 6.28 21.70 -8.92
N GLU A 600 5.90 22.26 -10.07
CA GLU A 600 6.36 23.59 -10.50
C GLU A 600 5.86 24.69 -9.52
N LEU A 601 4.88 24.36 -8.68
CA LEU A 601 4.26 25.22 -7.68
C LEU A 601 4.32 24.57 -6.28
N PRO A 602 5.17 25.06 -5.36
CA PRO A 602 5.18 24.60 -3.97
C PRO A 602 3.78 24.49 -3.32
N ASN A 603 3.54 23.46 -2.49
CA ASN A 603 2.28 23.23 -1.75
C ASN A 603 1.03 22.97 -2.62
N PHE A 604 1.17 22.77 -3.93
CA PHE A 604 0.02 22.70 -4.83
C PHE A 604 -0.65 21.32 -4.82
N GLN A 605 0.12 20.26 -5.11
CA GLN A 605 -0.32 18.87 -4.96
C GLN A 605 0.34 18.18 -3.76
N VAL A 606 1.63 18.45 -3.52
CA VAL A 606 2.35 17.93 -2.36
C VAL A 606 2.26 18.93 -1.23
N ARG A 607 1.66 18.54 -0.12
CA ARG A 607 1.44 19.42 1.03
C ARG A 607 2.68 19.53 1.90
N TYR A 608 2.88 20.73 2.45
CA TYR A 608 3.93 20.95 3.43
C TYR A 608 3.75 20.01 4.62
N LEU A 609 4.82 19.32 4.98
CA LEU A 609 4.91 18.63 6.25
C LEU A 609 5.28 19.69 7.28
N PHE A 610 4.37 20.02 8.19
CA PHE A 610 4.62 21.01 9.24
C PHE A 610 5.08 20.35 10.55
N SER A 611 5.50 21.16 11.53
CA SER A 611 5.95 20.66 12.83
C SER A 611 4.86 19.89 13.58
N GLU A 612 3.58 20.24 13.40
CA GLU A 612 2.48 19.50 14.01
C GLU A 612 2.25 18.12 13.40
N ASP A 613 2.57 17.93 12.12
CA ASP A 613 2.47 16.62 11.47
C ASP A 613 3.56 15.69 12.01
N LEU A 614 4.77 16.23 12.23
CA LEU A 614 5.86 15.51 12.89
C LEU A 614 5.55 15.19 14.35
N ASP A 615 4.94 16.12 15.08
CA ASP A 615 4.48 15.87 16.44
C ASP A 615 3.43 14.76 16.48
N TYR A 616 2.51 14.75 15.52
CA TYR A 616 1.53 13.69 15.38
C TYR A 616 2.19 12.33 15.13
N ILE A 617 3.10 12.25 14.15
CA ILE A 617 3.85 11.04 13.82
C ILE A 617 4.65 10.55 15.03
N GLY A 618 5.42 11.42 15.69
CA GLY A 618 6.23 11.09 16.85
C GLY A 618 5.39 10.63 18.06
N THR A 619 4.24 11.26 18.27
CA THR A 619 3.26 10.87 19.28
C THR A 619 2.75 9.45 19.02
N LYS A 620 2.34 9.14 17.79
CA LYS A 620 1.84 7.80 17.42
C LYS A 620 2.95 6.75 17.47
N SER A 621 4.16 7.11 17.07
CA SER A 621 5.35 6.26 17.19
C SER A 621 5.63 5.86 18.64
N ILE A 622 5.54 6.78 19.60
CA ILE A 622 5.63 6.46 21.04
C ILE A 622 4.44 5.62 21.51
N ALA A 623 3.22 6.00 21.14
CA ALA A 623 1.99 5.35 21.60
C ALA A 623 1.92 3.87 21.23
N TYR A 624 2.40 3.52 20.04
CA TYR A 624 2.39 2.16 19.50
C TYR A 624 3.75 1.46 19.59
N ASN A 625 4.78 2.15 20.09
CA ASN A 625 6.18 1.71 20.01
C ASN A 625 6.60 1.30 18.58
N SER A 626 6.17 2.08 17.59
CA SER A 626 6.45 1.81 16.18
C SER A 626 7.71 2.54 15.73
N GLY A 627 8.60 1.84 15.03
CA GLY A 627 9.76 2.46 14.37
C GLY A 627 9.35 3.43 13.26
N LEU A 628 10.27 4.31 12.85
CA LEU A 628 10.08 5.23 11.73
C LEU A 628 11.00 4.85 10.56
N SER A 629 10.57 5.20 9.36
CA SER A 629 11.30 4.90 8.14
C SER A 629 11.34 6.15 7.29
N TYR A 630 12.52 6.64 6.94
CA TYR A 630 12.69 7.81 6.09
C TYR A 630 13.12 7.38 4.70
N VAL A 631 12.66 8.09 3.67
CA VAL A 631 13.16 7.93 2.30
C VAL A 631 14.03 9.11 1.91
N TRP A 632 14.86 8.86 0.89
CA TRP A 632 15.81 9.81 0.30
C TRP A 632 17.05 10.04 1.15
N ASN A 633 18.07 10.64 0.53
CA ASN A 633 19.32 10.90 1.21
C ASN A 633 19.18 12.05 2.21
N ILE A 634 19.80 11.91 3.37
CA ILE A 634 19.99 13.02 4.31
C ILE A 634 21.50 13.25 4.39
N ASP A 635 21.96 14.30 3.73
CA ASP A 635 23.34 14.77 3.78
C ASP A 635 23.39 16.28 4.05
N GLN A 636 24.61 16.81 4.13
CA GLN A 636 24.84 18.23 4.39
C GLN A 636 24.24 19.14 3.30
N THR A 637 24.31 18.74 2.03
CA THR A 637 23.76 19.49 0.89
C THR A 637 22.23 19.58 0.98
N ILE A 638 21.58 18.48 1.36
CA ILE A 638 20.13 18.44 1.55
C ILE A 638 19.70 19.33 2.71
N ILE A 639 20.41 19.35 3.83
CA ILE A 639 20.10 20.29 4.92
C ILE A 639 20.31 21.75 4.51
N GLU A 640 21.35 22.06 3.74
CA GLU A 640 21.58 23.40 3.22
C GLU A 640 20.48 23.83 2.25
N THR A 641 19.96 22.88 1.48
CA THR A 641 18.83 23.10 0.56
C THR A 641 17.52 23.23 1.31
N PHE A 642 17.32 22.47 2.40
CA PHE A 642 16.10 22.43 3.22
C PHE A 642 16.42 22.69 4.70
N PRO A 643 16.67 23.95 5.12
CA PRO A 643 17.06 24.25 6.50
C PRO A 643 16.03 23.81 7.56
N ILE A 644 14.76 23.64 7.17
CA ILE A 644 13.72 23.09 8.06
C ILE A 644 14.11 21.73 8.66
N LEU A 645 14.88 20.92 7.93
CA LEU A 645 15.33 19.60 8.37
C LEU A 645 16.17 19.67 9.65
N SER A 646 16.84 20.79 9.92
CA SER A 646 17.53 20.97 11.21
C SER A 646 16.54 21.00 12.38
N ARG A 647 15.42 21.73 12.27
CA ARG A 647 14.35 21.73 13.29
C ARG A 647 13.72 20.34 13.42
N TYR A 648 13.51 19.65 12.30
CA TYR A 648 12.90 18.32 12.28
C TYR A 648 13.80 17.28 12.93
N SER A 649 15.11 17.34 12.66
CA SER A 649 16.09 16.41 13.24
C SER A 649 16.09 16.43 14.77
N GLU A 650 16.07 17.62 15.39
CA GLU A 650 16.03 17.75 16.85
C GLU A 650 14.76 17.14 17.43
N ARG A 651 13.62 17.41 16.78
CA ARG A 651 12.31 16.94 17.24
C ARG A 651 12.17 15.42 17.10
N ILE A 652 12.52 14.88 15.93
CA ILE A 652 12.52 13.45 15.63
C ILE A 652 13.42 12.70 16.60
N LYS A 653 14.67 13.17 16.76
CA LYS A 653 15.63 12.58 17.70
C LYS A 653 15.05 12.49 19.10
N GLN A 654 14.36 13.54 19.57
CA GLN A 654 13.78 13.53 20.89
C GLN A 654 12.64 12.51 21.05
N TYR A 655 11.74 12.39 20.07
CA TYR A 655 10.70 11.35 20.08
C TYR A 655 11.29 9.95 20.09
N GLU A 656 12.29 9.71 19.25
CA GLU A 656 12.95 8.41 19.14
C GLU A 656 13.67 8.01 20.43
N LEU A 657 14.36 8.95 21.09
CA LEU A 657 15.00 8.69 22.38
C LEU A 657 13.97 8.33 23.47
N LEU A 658 12.81 9.00 23.50
CA LEU A 658 11.76 8.71 24.48
C LEU A 658 11.03 7.39 24.21
N ARG A 659 10.83 7.06 22.92
CA ARG A 659 10.28 5.77 22.51
C ARG A 659 11.20 4.63 22.93
N LYS A 660 12.48 4.68 22.51
CA LYS A 660 13.47 3.61 22.78
C LYS A 660 13.75 3.43 24.27
N SER A 661 13.69 4.50 25.07
CA SER A 661 13.82 4.42 26.53
C SER A 661 12.54 4.02 27.26
N ASN A 662 11.44 3.79 26.54
CA ASN A 662 10.14 3.49 27.11
C ASN A 662 9.72 4.49 28.22
N TYR A 663 9.96 5.79 27.96
CA TYR A 663 9.88 6.84 28.99
C TYR A 663 8.47 7.04 29.57
N PHE A 664 7.44 6.97 28.73
CA PHE A 664 6.05 7.22 29.13
C PHE A 664 5.36 5.93 29.60
N SER A 665 4.47 6.07 30.59
CA SER A 665 3.65 4.96 31.09
C SER A 665 2.65 4.47 30.04
N ASP A 666 2.14 3.25 30.21
CA ASP A 666 1.15 2.70 29.28
C ASP A 666 -0.19 3.47 29.34
N GLU A 667 -0.53 4.08 30.49
CA GLU A 667 -1.69 4.96 30.60
C GLU A 667 -1.56 6.20 29.70
N VAL A 668 -0.37 6.79 29.64
CA VAL A 668 -0.09 7.91 28.73
C VAL A 668 -0.16 7.46 27.29
N LYS A 669 0.54 6.37 26.94
CA LYS A 669 0.54 5.84 25.58
C LYS A 669 -0.87 5.57 25.08
N GLU A 670 -1.73 5.03 25.93
CA GLU A 670 -3.13 4.76 25.57
C GLU A 670 -3.90 6.04 25.24
N LYS A 671 -3.71 7.12 26.01
CA LYS A 671 -4.30 8.44 25.68
C LYS A 671 -3.80 8.96 24.33
N LEU A 672 -2.51 8.77 24.03
CA LEU A 672 -1.89 9.22 22.78
C LEU A 672 -2.38 8.44 21.54
N LYS A 673 -2.98 7.25 21.70
CA LYS A 673 -3.57 6.49 20.58
C LYS A 673 -4.82 7.14 20.00
N ALA A 674 -5.50 8.02 20.75
CA ALA A 674 -6.75 8.67 20.31
C ALA A 674 -6.63 9.35 18.93
N LYS A 675 -7.54 9.01 18.01
CA LYS A 675 -7.54 9.49 16.61
C LYS A 675 -7.89 10.98 16.53
N GLY A 676 -7.24 11.69 15.61
CA GLY A 676 -7.43 13.12 15.38
C GLY A 676 -7.08 14.03 16.56
N LEU A 677 -6.52 13.48 17.65
CA LEU A 677 -6.16 14.24 18.83
C LEU A 677 -4.69 14.66 18.75
N ASP A 678 -4.45 15.96 18.56
CA ASP A 678 -3.10 16.50 18.50
C ASP A 678 -2.44 16.66 19.87
N TYR A 679 -1.16 16.32 19.93
CA TYR A 679 -0.28 16.50 21.08
C TYR A 679 1.07 17.02 20.61
N SER A 680 1.70 17.85 21.44
CA SER A 680 3.10 18.26 21.25
C SER A 680 3.90 17.91 22.49
N LEU A 681 5.10 17.38 22.29
CA LEU A 681 6.06 17.15 23.36
C LEU A 681 6.58 18.48 23.93
N ILE A 682 6.59 18.61 25.25
CA ILE A 682 7.09 19.77 26.00
C ILE A 682 7.91 19.30 27.20
N LYS A 683 8.70 20.22 27.78
CA LYS A 683 9.22 20.05 29.14
C LYS A 683 8.32 20.77 30.13
N ASP A 684 8.00 20.09 31.22
CA ASP A 684 7.22 20.67 32.30
C ASP A 684 8.08 21.59 33.19
N SER A 685 7.49 22.12 34.27
CA SER A 685 8.19 22.99 35.23
C SER A 685 9.34 22.31 35.98
N LYS A 686 9.41 20.97 35.98
CA LYS A 686 10.49 20.17 36.60
C LYS A 686 11.55 19.76 35.57
N GLY A 687 11.34 20.07 34.28
CA GLY A 687 12.20 19.66 33.19
C GLY A 687 11.95 18.23 32.69
N GLU A 688 10.88 17.58 33.16
CA GLU A 688 10.43 16.26 32.72
C GLU A 688 9.65 16.37 31.42
N TRP A 689 9.74 15.33 30.58
CA TRP A 689 9.02 15.30 29.32
C TRP A 689 7.54 15.01 29.56
N ALA A 690 6.68 15.79 28.92
CA ALA A 690 5.24 15.65 28.97
C ALA A 690 4.63 15.99 27.60
N PHE A 691 3.36 15.66 27.41
CA PHE A 691 2.62 16.07 26.24
C PHE A 691 1.64 17.18 26.59
N ILE A 692 1.52 18.20 25.75
CA ILE A 692 0.44 19.18 25.83
C ILE A 692 -0.52 18.94 24.68
N ARG A 693 -1.82 18.99 24.97
CA ARG A 693 -2.86 18.93 23.95
C ARG A 693 -2.81 20.16 23.06
N LYS A 694 -3.04 19.94 21.77
CA LYS A 694 -3.09 21.00 20.76
C LYS A 694 -4.41 20.96 20.01
N ASN A 695 -4.81 22.10 19.49
CA ASN A 695 -5.90 22.24 18.53
C ASN A 695 -5.45 23.18 17.41
N TYR A 696 -5.53 22.70 16.16
CA TYR A 696 -5.14 23.42 14.95
C TYR A 696 -6.39 23.71 14.12
N ASP A 697 -7.00 24.87 14.34
CA ASP A 697 -8.22 25.25 13.64
C ASP A 697 -7.89 26.00 12.35
N LYS A 698 -7.99 25.29 11.21
CA LYS A 698 -7.58 25.75 9.88
C LYS A 698 -8.77 26.32 9.11
N THR A 699 -8.63 27.53 8.58
CA THR A 699 -9.62 28.16 7.70
C THR A 699 -8.99 28.65 6.40
N LYS A 700 -9.56 28.24 5.25
CA LYS A 700 -9.18 28.71 3.91
C LYS A 700 -9.95 30.00 3.55
N ILE A 701 -9.24 31.10 3.42
CA ILE A 701 -9.75 32.37 2.91
C ILE A 701 -9.77 32.29 1.38
N LEU A 702 -10.97 32.19 0.81
CA LEU A 702 -11.16 32.02 -0.63
C LEU A 702 -11.28 33.36 -1.39
N SER A 703 -11.59 34.45 -0.69
CA SER A 703 -11.65 35.80 -1.26
C SER A 703 -11.78 36.87 -0.17
N MET A 704 -11.38 38.10 -0.48
CA MET A 704 -11.55 39.26 0.41
C MET A 704 -12.91 39.95 0.30
N LYS A 705 -13.78 39.46 -0.59
CA LYS A 705 -15.09 40.05 -0.89
C LYS A 705 -16.22 39.31 -0.18
N ASP A 706 -17.36 39.98 -0.06
CA ASP A 706 -18.64 39.38 0.37
C ASP A 706 -18.57 38.71 1.77
N GLY A 707 -17.70 39.21 2.65
CA GLY A 707 -17.50 38.69 4.00
C GLY A 707 -16.74 37.36 4.09
N ARG A 708 -16.20 36.83 2.97
CA ARG A 708 -15.46 35.55 2.93
C ARG A 708 -14.06 35.61 3.54
N ASN A 709 -13.66 36.77 4.04
CA ASN A 709 -12.48 36.98 4.87
C ASN A 709 -12.80 36.93 6.38
N SER A 710 -14.05 36.69 6.77
CA SER A 710 -14.44 36.52 8.18
C SER A 710 -14.90 35.09 8.43
N PHE A 711 -14.45 34.50 9.54
CA PHE A 711 -14.73 33.11 9.90
C PHE A 711 -14.85 32.93 11.42
N ILE A 712 -15.34 31.77 11.82
CA ILE A 712 -15.41 31.36 13.24
C ILE A 712 -14.28 30.38 13.50
N THR A 713 -13.53 30.62 14.57
CA THR A 713 -12.62 29.64 15.15
C THR A 713 -13.17 29.15 16.49
N ASN A 714 -12.83 27.92 16.89
CA ASN A 714 -13.22 27.34 18.17
C ASN A 714 -11.99 27.01 19.03
N ASN A 715 -11.88 27.64 20.20
CA ASN A 715 -10.91 27.27 21.23
C ASN A 715 -11.54 26.24 22.20
N PRO A 716 -11.14 24.96 22.18
CA PRO A 716 -11.73 23.96 23.06
C PRO A 716 -11.23 24.06 24.52
N PHE A 717 -10.21 24.88 24.77
CA PHE A 717 -9.51 24.98 26.05
C PHE A 717 -9.83 26.28 26.78
N ASP A 718 -9.17 26.51 27.91
CA ASP A 718 -9.30 27.73 28.69
C ASP A 718 -8.80 28.95 27.90
N GLN A 719 -9.17 30.14 28.41
CA GLN A 719 -8.83 31.42 27.80
C GLN A 719 -7.32 31.58 27.69
N GLN A 720 -6.84 31.92 26.49
CA GLN A 720 -5.40 31.99 26.20
C GLN A 720 -5.10 32.89 25.00
N LYS A 721 -3.83 33.28 24.84
CA LYS A 721 -3.31 33.86 23.59
C LYS A 721 -2.93 32.72 22.65
N PRO A 722 -3.54 32.60 21.46
CA PRO A 722 -3.21 31.53 20.52
C PRO A 722 -1.91 31.84 19.77
N ALA A 723 -1.29 30.80 19.21
CA ALA A 723 -0.33 30.94 18.13
C ALA A 723 -1.08 30.98 16.78
N LEU A 724 -0.42 31.48 15.73
CA LEU A 724 -1.03 31.65 14.42
C LEU A 724 -0.10 31.15 13.32
N ARG A 725 -0.69 30.58 12.26
CA ARG A 725 -0.01 30.40 10.96
C ARG A 725 -0.83 31.03 9.84
N ILE A 726 -0.17 31.73 8.93
CA ILE A 726 -0.79 32.28 7.71
C ILE A 726 -0.03 31.76 6.50
N GLU A 727 -0.67 30.95 5.66
CA GLU A 727 -0.10 30.45 4.41
C GLU A 727 -0.63 31.27 3.24
N ALA A 728 0.27 31.81 2.40
CA ALA A 728 -0.12 32.52 1.19
C ALA A 728 -0.38 31.53 0.05
N LEU A 729 -1.62 31.51 -0.45
CA LEU A 729 -2.05 30.61 -1.52
C LEU A 729 -1.84 31.24 -2.90
N TYR A 730 -1.93 30.43 -3.95
CA TYR A 730 -1.91 30.89 -5.34
C TYR A 730 -3.27 31.47 -5.74
N SER A 731 -3.38 32.01 -6.95
CA SER A 731 -4.64 32.42 -7.55
C SER A 731 -4.64 32.07 -9.03
N ALA A 732 -5.55 32.64 -9.80
CA ALA A 732 -5.66 32.40 -11.23
C ALA A 732 -5.77 33.72 -12.01
N GLU A 733 -5.53 33.64 -13.32
CA GLU A 733 -6.00 34.68 -14.24
C GLU A 733 -7.54 34.80 -14.20
N SER A 734 -8.08 35.85 -14.83
CA SER A 734 -9.54 36.08 -14.91
C SER A 734 -10.28 34.89 -15.51
N TYR A 735 -11.51 34.65 -15.04
CA TYR A 735 -12.43 33.65 -15.63
C TYR A 735 -12.68 33.87 -17.14
N GLU A 736 -12.50 35.11 -17.62
CA GLU A 736 -12.60 35.47 -19.05
C GLU A 736 -11.23 35.60 -19.74
N SER A 737 -10.17 34.99 -19.19
CA SER A 737 -8.85 34.90 -19.85
C SER A 737 -8.99 34.26 -21.24
N ASP A 738 -8.28 34.81 -22.22
CA ASP A 738 -8.20 34.25 -23.58
C ASP A 738 -7.44 32.91 -23.63
N LYS A 739 -6.70 32.60 -22.56
CA LYS A 739 -6.01 31.32 -22.36
C LYS A 739 -6.86 30.29 -21.61
N ALA A 740 -8.07 30.62 -21.17
CA ALA A 740 -8.93 29.70 -20.44
C ALA A 740 -9.35 28.51 -21.32
N ILE A 741 -9.41 27.32 -20.73
CA ILE A 741 -9.87 26.09 -21.41
C ILE A 741 -11.18 25.65 -20.76
N ASP A 742 -12.27 25.60 -21.53
CA ASP A 742 -13.55 25.10 -21.06
C ASP A 742 -13.46 23.57 -20.82
N LEU A 743 -13.82 23.13 -19.61
CA LEU A 743 -13.79 21.72 -19.21
C LEU A 743 -15.18 21.08 -19.27
N ILE A 744 -16.16 21.69 -18.58
CA ILE A 744 -17.56 21.25 -18.57
C ILE A 744 -18.44 22.47 -18.78
N VAL A 745 -19.28 22.45 -19.81
CA VAL A 745 -20.22 23.54 -20.12
C VAL A 745 -21.59 23.22 -19.50
N PHE A 746 -22.03 24.05 -18.56
CA PHE A 746 -23.33 23.94 -17.91
C PHE A 746 -24.33 24.97 -18.46
N ASN A 747 -25.60 24.59 -18.52
CA ASN A 747 -26.72 25.52 -18.67
C ASN A 747 -27.04 26.15 -17.31
N GLU A 748 -26.76 27.46 -17.19
CA GLU A 748 -26.88 28.21 -15.93
C GLU A 748 -28.31 28.39 -15.40
N GLU A 749 -29.33 28.04 -16.20
CA GLU A 749 -30.75 28.05 -15.79
C GLU A 749 -31.22 26.70 -15.24
N LYS A 750 -30.43 25.63 -15.41
CA LYS A 750 -30.78 24.29 -14.96
C LYS A 750 -30.09 23.93 -13.65
N ASP A 751 -30.81 23.18 -12.82
CA ASP A 751 -30.26 22.50 -11.66
C ASP A 751 -29.07 21.62 -12.08
N ILE A 752 -28.01 21.62 -11.29
CA ILE A 752 -26.80 20.82 -11.52
C ILE A 752 -27.12 19.33 -11.66
N LYS A 753 -28.11 18.80 -10.93
CA LYS A 753 -28.56 17.41 -11.00
C LYS A 753 -29.22 17.03 -12.32
N ALA A 754 -29.68 18.02 -13.10
CA ALA A 754 -30.30 17.80 -14.40
C ALA A 754 -29.29 17.84 -15.56
N GLN A 755 -27.99 17.82 -15.25
CA GLN A 755 -26.90 18.06 -16.20
C GLN A 755 -25.80 16.99 -16.07
N PRO A 756 -25.01 16.75 -17.14
CA PRO A 756 -23.89 15.81 -17.06
C PRO A 756 -22.83 16.30 -16.07
N MET A 757 -22.52 15.45 -15.09
CA MET A 757 -21.58 15.75 -13.99
C MET A 757 -20.17 15.23 -14.25
N GLU A 758 -19.93 14.65 -15.42
CA GLU A 758 -18.64 14.07 -15.80
C GLU A 758 -18.40 14.27 -17.28
N VAL A 759 -17.17 14.63 -17.63
CA VAL A 759 -16.67 14.62 -19.01
C VAL A 759 -15.41 13.77 -19.06
N SER A 760 -15.39 12.82 -20.00
CA SER A 760 -14.22 12.00 -20.29
C SER A 760 -13.49 12.52 -21.53
N PHE A 761 -12.18 12.63 -21.38
CA PHE A 761 -11.19 12.95 -22.40
C PHE A 761 -10.30 11.74 -22.71
N SER A 762 -10.68 10.52 -22.30
CA SER A 762 -9.82 9.32 -22.42
C SER A 762 -9.34 9.04 -23.86
N ASN A 763 -10.13 9.39 -24.88
CA ASN A 763 -9.75 9.23 -26.30
C ASN A 763 -8.78 10.31 -26.81
N LYS A 764 -8.72 11.47 -26.13
CA LYS A 764 -7.81 12.58 -26.44
C LYS A 764 -7.56 13.37 -25.15
N PRO A 765 -6.64 12.89 -24.30
CA PRO A 765 -6.35 13.54 -23.03
C PRO A 765 -6.01 15.02 -23.20
N LEU A 766 -6.42 15.84 -22.25
CA LEU A 766 -6.16 17.27 -22.25
C LEU A 766 -4.79 17.57 -21.62
N ASN A 767 -4.05 18.49 -22.23
CA ASN A 767 -2.86 19.07 -21.62
C ASN A 767 -3.23 20.42 -21.00
N LEU A 768 -3.21 20.46 -19.67
CA LEU A 768 -3.50 21.58 -18.79
C LEU A 768 -2.24 22.08 -18.03
N LYS A 769 -1.01 21.77 -18.47
CA LYS A 769 0.22 22.20 -17.76
C LYS A 769 0.29 23.71 -17.52
N GLU A 770 -0.21 24.50 -18.45
CA GLU A 770 -0.26 25.97 -18.35
C GLU A 770 -1.55 26.50 -17.68
N ASN A 771 -2.46 25.61 -17.27
CA ASN A 771 -3.82 25.91 -16.81
C ASN A 771 -4.19 25.08 -15.56
N LEU A 772 -3.37 25.15 -14.51
CA LEU A 772 -3.49 24.29 -13.33
C LEU A 772 -4.65 24.68 -12.38
N ALA A 773 -5.18 25.90 -12.48
CA ALA A 773 -6.29 26.37 -11.65
C ALA A 773 -7.66 26.07 -12.29
N LEU A 774 -8.71 26.03 -11.49
CA LEU A 774 -10.10 25.95 -11.92
C LEU A 774 -10.87 27.21 -11.52
N GLY A 775 -11.65 27.74 -12.45
CA GLY A 775 -12.61 28.82 -12.22
C GLY A 775 -14.04 28.33 -12.43
N VAL A 776 -14.93 28.64 -11.49
CA VAL A 776 -16.35 28.27 -11.59
C VAL A 776 -17.24 29.30 -10.91
N TRP A 777 -18.39 29.57 -11.52
CA TRP A 777 -19.49 30.30 -10.87
C TRP A 777 -20.54 29.30 -10.39
N ILE A 778 -20.98 29.46 -9.14
CA ILE A 778 -22.00 28.62 -8.51
C ILE A 778 -23.13 29.52 -8.02
N TYR A 779 -24.35 29.19 -8.38
CA TYR A 779 -25.55 29.73 -7.77
C TYR A 779 -25.88 28.89 -6.55
N GLY A 780 -25.62 29.45 -5.37
CA GLY A 780 -25.90 28.77 -4.11
C GLY A 780 -27.35 28.94 -3.68
N ASN A 781 -27.83 27.98 -2.90
CA ASN A 781 -29.17 27.91 -2.31
C ASN A 781 -29.16 28.06 -0.77
N GLY A 782 -27.99 28.21 -0.14
CA GLY A 782 -27.82 28.28 1.31
C GLY A 782 -27.93 26.94 2.05
N SER A 783 -27.90 25.82 1.33
CA SER A 783 -28.10 24.47 1.91
C SER A 783 -26.99 24.00 2.85
N GLY A 784 -25.75 24.48 2.65
CA GLY A 784 -24.57 23.92 3.29
C GLY A 784 -24.07 22.62 2.64
N ASP A 785 -24.68 22.18 1.53
CA ASP A 785 -24.20 21.06 0.72
C ASP A 785 -22.78 21.32 0.21
N THR A 786 -21.99 20.28 -0.05
CA THR A 786 -20.62 20.42 -0.58
C THR A 786 -20.51 19.85 -1.99
N ILE A 787 -19.86 20.62 -2.87
CA ILE A 787 -19.48 20.22 -4.22
C ILE A 787 -17.99 19.91 -4.25
N ASN A 788 -17.60 18.85 -4.97
CA ASN A 788 -16.20 18.55 -5.28
C ASN A 788 -15.99 18.52 -6.79
N ILE A 789 -15.01 19.28 -7.30
CA ILE A 789 -14.56 19.18 -8.69
C ILE A 789 -13.26 18.38 -8.73
N GLN A 790 -13.31 17.19 -9.32
CA GLN A 790 -12.23 16.21 -9.34
C GLN A 790 -11.61 16.09 -10.73
N LEU A 791 -10.28 16.09 -10.81
CA LEU A 791 -9.49 15.79 -12.02
C LEU A 791 -8.80 14.42 -11.89
N SER A 792 -8.60 13.72 -13.02
CA SER A 792 -7.84 12.44 -13.06
C SER A 792 -6.97 12.27 -14.30
N SER A 793 -5.88 11.50 -14.17
CA SER A 793 -4.99 11.03 -15.25
C SER A 793 -5.24 9.56 -15.60
N PRO A 794 -4.66 9.01 -16.70
CA PRO A 794 -4.84 7.61 -17.06
C PRO A 794 -4.20 6.66 -16.02
N GLU A 795 -4.90 5.55 -15.73
CA GLU A 795 -4.44 4.58 -14.71
C GLU A 795 -3.07 3.95 -15.00
N TYR A 796 -2.65 3.84 -16.27
CA TYR A 796 -1.32 3.31 -16.62
C TYR A 796 -0.16 4.24 -16.24
N ARG A 797 -0.43 5.54 -16.03
CA ARG A 797 0.55 6.47 -15.44
C ARG A 797 0.47 6.38 -13.93
N VAL A 798 -0.72 6.68 -13.42
CA VAL A 798 -0.99 6.78 -11.99
C VAL A 798 -2.50 6.76 -11.75
N SER A 799 -2.93 6.26 -10.60
CA SER A 799 -4.35 6.11 -10.29
C SER A 799 -4.95 7.20 -9.39
N GLY A 800 -4.18 8.27 -9.11
CA GLY A 800 -4.55 9.39 -8.25
C GLY A 800 -5.55 10.37 -8.86
N PHE A 801 -6.04 11.28 -8.01
CA PHE A 801 -7.02 12.32 -8.37
C PHE A 801 -6.76 13.62 -7.59
N ALA A 802 -7.25 14.74 -8.13
CA ALA A 802 -7.16 16.06 -7.51
C ALA A 802 -8.56 16.59 -7.17
N ASP A 803 -8.89 16.64 -5.88
CA ASP A 803 -10.17 17.12 -5.34
C ASP A 803 -10.14 18.63 -5.06
N HIS A 804 -11.27 19.32 -5.25
CA HIS A 804 -11.43 20.75 -4.93
C HIS A 804 -12.82 20.99 -4.33
N PHE A 805 -12.87 21.32 -3.05
CA PHE A 805 -14.13 21.37 -2.29
C PHE A 805 -14.71 22.78 -2.20
N ILE A 806 -16.03 22.87 -2.36
CA ILE A 806 -16.79 24.11 -2.18
C ILE A 806 -18.04 23.82 -1.35
N LYS A 807 -18.14 24.45 -0.17
CA LYS A 807 -19.35 24.45 0.65
C LYS A 807 -20.33 25.50 0.12
N VAL A 808 -21.60 25.12 -0.03
CA VAL A 808 -22.68 25.94 -0.60
C VAL A 808 -23.59 26.47 0.52
N ASP A 809 -22.99 27.21 1.45
CA ASP A 809 -23.65 27.87 2.59
C ASP A 809 -24.12 29.30 2.27
N PHE A 810 -24.32 29.58 0.98
CA PHE A 810 -24.64 30.90 0.47
C PHE A 810 -25.76 30.89 -0.55
N THR A 811 -26.40 32.04 -0.73
CA THR A 811 -27.46 32.24 -1.73
C THR A 811 -26.97 33.11 -2.89
N GLY A 812 -27.37 32.79 -4.11
CA GLY A 812 -27.05 33.58 -5.31
C GLY A 812 -25.73 33.20 -5.98
N TRP A 813 -25.37 33.89 -7.06
CA TRP A 813 -24.16 33.63 -7.81
C TRP A 813 -22.90 34.06 -7.05
N ARG A 814 -21.94 33.14 -6.92
CA ARG A 814 -20.60 33.42 -6.41
C ARG A 814 -19.54 32.76 -7.28
N TYR A 815 -18.40 33.44 -7.40
CA TYR A 815 -17.23 32.95 -8.11
C TYR A 815 -16.23 32.29 -7.15
N PHE A 816 -15.66 31.18 -7.61
CA PHE A 816 -14.63 30.42 -6.92
C PHE A 816 -13.41 30.22 -7.80
N THR A 817 -12.26 30.57 -7.25
CA THR A 817 -10.93 30.24 -7.76
C THR A 817 -10.40 29.06 -6.94
N LEU A 818 -10.21 27.90 -7.59
CA LEU A 818 -9.68 26.68 -6.99
C LEU A 818 -8.31 26.42 -7.60
N VAL A 819 -7.29 26.23 -6.76
CA VAL A 819 -5.91 26.06 -7.26
C VAL A 819 -5.31 24.85 -6.59
N GLU A 820 -4.96 24.94 -5.31
CA GLU A 820 -4.36 23.84 -4.57
C GLU A 820 -5.36 22.71 -4.35
N THR A 821 -4.88 21.47 -4.43
CA THR A 821 -5.70 20.26 -4.28
C THR A 821 -6.12 20.02 -2.84
N ASP A 822 -7.41 19.85 -2.58
CA ASP A 822 -7.97 19.76 -1.23
C ASP A 822 -8.05 18.33 -0.68
N ASN A 823 -7.47 17.34 -1.37
CA ASN A 823 -7.46 15.93 -0.96
C ASN A 823 -7.11 15.78 0.54
N ARG A 824 -8.08 15.27 1.33
CA ARG A 824 -7.97 15.02 2.78
C ARG A 824 -7.57 16.22 3.65
N GLU A 825 -7.70 17.45 3.14
CA GLU A 825 -7.56 18.69 3.92
C GLU A 825 -8.86 19.11 4.64
N TYR A 826 -9.99 18.46 4.32
CA TYR A 826 -11.29 18.68 4.97
C TYR A 826 -11.76 17.42 5.71
N PRO A 827 -12.62 17.56 6.74
CA PRO A 827 -13.26 16.42 7.39
C PRO A 827 -13.95 15.49 6.38
N GLU A 828 -13.99 14.19 6.69
CA GLU A 828 -14.50 13.19 5.75
C GLU A 828 -15.95 13.45 5.36
N ILE A 829 -16.16 13.90 4.12
CA ILE A 829 -17.49 14.05 3.52
C ILE A 829 -17.87 12.71 2.91
N LYS A 830 -18.98 12.11 3.37
CA LYS A 830 -19.54 10.91 2.75
C LYS A 830 -20.14 11.25 1.39
N TRP A 831 -19.47 10.80 0.33
CA TRP A 831 -19.95 10.97 -1.06
C TRP A 831 -20.77 9.74 -1.47
N LYS A 832 -21.94 9.95 -2.08
CA LYS A 832 -22.70 8.83 -2.68
C LYS A 832 -21.87 8.20 -3.81
N GLY A 833 -21.52 6.92 -3.67
CA GLY A 833 -20.79 6.15 -4.69
C GLY A 833 -19.25 6.23 -4.63
N LYS A 834 -18.67 6.93 -3.65
CA LYS A 834 -17.22 6.92 -3.34
C LYS A 834 -17.08 6.47 -1.88
N GLU A 835 -17.51 5.24 -1.62
CA GLU A 835 -17.27 4.58 -0.34
C GLU A 835 -15.79 4.17 -0.30
N TYR A 836 -15.14 4.40 0.84
CA TYR A 836 -13.83 3.84 1.10
C TYR A 836 -14.01 2.31 1.07
N ASP A 837 -13.48 1.68 0.03
CA ASP A 837 -13.52 0.22 -0.07
C ASP A 837 -12.58 -0.36 0.99
N GLU A 838 -13.14 -0.64 2.17
CA GLU A 838 -12.42 -1.26 3.29
C GLU A 838 -11.76 -2.59 2.89
N SER A 839 -12.27 -3.26 1.83
CA SER A 839 -11.67 -4.49 1.32
C SER A 839 -10.35 -4.28 0.58
N ASN A 840 -9.99 -3.03 0.24
CA ASN A 840 -8.74 -2.69 -0.43
C ASN A 840 -8.11 -1.38 0.08
N PHE A 841 -7.74 -1.39 1.36
CA PHE A 841 -7.04 -0.31 2.06
C PHE A 841 -5.93 0.33 1.23
N PHE A 842 -4.99 -0.48 0.71
CA PHE A 842 -3.78 0.00 0.04
C PHE A 842 -4.10 0.80 -1.22
N LYS A 843 -5.01 0.28 -2.06
CA LYS A 843 -5.43 0.98 -3.28
C LYS A 843 -6.05 2.34 -2.95
N ASN A 844 -6.88 2.42 -1.92
CA ASN A 844 -7.53 3.67 -1.54
C ASN A 844 -6.53 4.64 -0.91
N ALA A 845 -5.69 4.15 0.00
CA ALA A 845 -4.70 4.95 0.68
C ALA A 845 -3.71 5.59 -0.33
N TYR A 846 -3.21 4.83 -1.29
CA TYR A 846 -2.27 5.37 -2.27
C TYR A 846 -2.93 6.38 -3.20
N LYS A 847 -4.12 6.08 -3.73
CA LYS A 847 -4.85 7.03 -4.60
C LYS A 847 -5.11 8.38 -3.93
N GLU A 848 -5.34 8.36 -2.62
CA GLU A 848 -5.83 9.51 -1.89
C GLU A 848 -4.74 10.33 -1.20
N PHE A 849 -3.74 9.66 -0.61
CA PHE A 849 -2.70 10.30 0.19
C PHE A 849 -1.37 10.44 -0.54
N ARG A 850 -1.08 9.62 -1.56
CA ARG A 850 0.23 9.57 -2.23
C ARG A 850 0.16 10.09 -3.66
N GLU A 851 -0.71 9.49 -4.47
CA GLU A 851 -0.73 9.69 -5.91
C GLU A 851 -1.20 11.09 -6.31
N MET A 852 -0.77 11.52 -7.50
CA MET A 852 -1.05 12.85 -8.05
C MET A 852 -1.75 12.76 -9.40
N VAL A 853 -2.07 13.94 -9.95
CA VAL A 853 -2.55 14.10 -11.31
C VAL A 853 -1.43 14.68 -12.18
N TYR A 854 -1.25 14.11 -13.36
CA TYR A 854 -0.36 14.60 -14.41
C TYR A 854 -1.15 15.54 -15.33
N TYR A 855 -0.95 16.84 -15.15
CA TYR A 855 -1.70 17.86 -15.88
C TYR A 855 -1.39 17.91 -17.39
N ASP A 856 -0.35 17.24 -17.90
CA ASP A 856 -0.17 17.07 -19.35
C ASP A 856 -1.10 16.02 -19.97
N GLU A 857 -1.76 15.21 -19.15
CA GLU A 857 -2.59 14.11 -19.60
C GLU A 857 -3.81 13.93 -18.68
N ILE A 858 -4.73 14.90 -18.72
CA ILE A 858 -6.02 14.82 -18.01
C ILE A 858 -7.02 14.02 -18.83
N THR A 859 -7.63 13.02 -18.20
CA THR A 859 -8.58 12.09 -18.83
C THR A 859 -10.01 12.25 -18.37
N SER A 860 -10.26 12.85 -17.20
CA SER A 860 -11.62 13.15 -16.78
C SER A 860 -11.70 14.36 -15.85
N VAL A 861 -12.86 14.99 -15.89
CA VAL A 861 -13.30 16.01 -14.92
C VAL A 861 -14.66 15.55 -14.40
N LYS A 862 -14.79 15.40 -13.09
CA LYS A 862 -16.01 14.97 -12.41
C LYS A 862 -16.45 16.02 -11.41
N VAL A 863 -17.76 16.18 -11.25
CA VAL A 863 -18.34 17.04 -10.23
C VAL A 863 -19.19 16.18 -9.32
N MET A 864 -18.73 15.99 -8.09
CA MET A 864 -19.43 15.22 -7.07
C MET A 864 -20.19 16.13 -6.12
N GLN A 865 -21.22 15.59 -5.49
CA GLN A 865 -22.16 16.31 -4.64
C GLN A 865 -22.39 15.54 -3.34
N SER A 866 -22.51 16.26 -2.24
CA SER A 866 -22.99 15.76 -0.95
C SER A 866 -24.35 16.40 -0.62
N GLY A 867 -25.12 15.73 0.23
CA GLY A 867 -26.46 16.20 0.59
C GLY A 867 -27.46 16.14 -0.58
N ASP A 868 -28.30 17.16 -0.69
CA ASP A 868 -29.42 17.17 -1.63
C ASP A 868 -29.15 18.02 -2.88
N SER A 869 -28.32 19.05 -2.80
CA SER A 869 -27.83 19.86 -3.92
C SER A 869 -28.92 20.46 -4.84
N ARG A 870 -30.21 20.38 -4.47
CA ARG A 870 -31.34 20.92 -5.23
C ARG A 870 -31.30 22.44 -5.26
N GLY A 871 -31.47 23.02 -6.44
CA GLY A 871 -31.43 24.46 -6.67
C GLY A 871 -30.01 25.03 -6.85
N ILE A 872 -28.97 24.20 -6.80
CA ILE A 872 -27.60 24.61 -7.11
C ILE A 872 -27.42 24.61 -8.63
N ARG A 873 -26.79 25.65 -9.18
CA ARG A 873 -26.55 25.81 -10.62
C ARG A 873 -25.11 26.24 -10.85
N LEU A 874 -24.50 25.74 -11.93
CA LEU A 874 -23.11 26.05 -12.29
C LEU A 874 -23.08 26.78 -13.63
N LYS A 875 -22.08 27.66 -13.81
CA LYS A 875 -21.61 28.04 -15.15
C LYS A 875 -20.50 27.08 -15.59
N THR A 876 -19.98 27.29 -16.80
CA THR A 876 -18.84 26.53 -17.31
C THR A 876 -17.71 26.42 -16.28
N ILE A 877 -17.21 25.21 -16.08
CA ILE A 877 -15.96 25.01 -15.33
C ILE A 877 -14.82 25.23 -16.32
N LYS A 878 -13.92 26.15 -16.00
CA LYS A 878 -12.77 26.49 -16.84
C LYS A 878 -11.46 26.15 -16.15
N ALA A 879 -10.48 25.63 -16.90
CA ALA A 879 -9.10 25.56 -16.48
C ALA A 879 -8.39 26.88 -16.82
N LEU A 880 -7.70 27.47 -15.85
CA LEU A 880 -7.13 28.82 -15.90
C LEU A 880 -5.63 28.80 -15.60
N PRO A 881 -4.83 29.71 -16.20
CA PRO A 881 -3.45 29.88 -15.81
C PRO A 881 -3.32 30.33 -14.35
N VAL A 882 -2.37 29.73 -13.64
CA VAL A 882 -2.08 30.07 -12.24
C VAL A 882 -1.36 31.42 -12.16
N LYS A 883 -1.69 32.19 -11.12
CA LYS A 883 -1.06 33.46 -10.78
C LYS A 883 -0.47 33.38 -9.36
N LYS A 884 0.79 33.82 -9.21
CA LYS A 884 1.39 34.10 -7.89
C LYS A 884 0.91 35.46 -7.40
N LEU A 885 0.57 35.55 -6.11
CA LEU A 885 0.14 36.77 -5.45
C LEU A 885 1.12 37.16 -4.34
N GLU A 886 1.03 38.43 -3.92
CA GLU A 886 1.69 38.94 -2.72
C GLU A 886 0.59 39.40 -1.75
N ILE A 887 0.64 38.97 -0.50
CA ILE A 887 -0.21 39.50 0.58
C ILE A 887 0.60 40.54 1.33
N LYS A 888 0.19 41.80 1.25
CA LYS A 888 0.89 42.90 1.91
C LYS A 888 0.26 43.22 3.26
N ASP A 889 1.07 43.26 4.31
CA ASP A 889 0.68 43.56 5.69
C ASP A 889 -0.54 42.75 6.17
N PRO A 890 -0.47 41.40 6.14
CA PRO A 890 -1.57 40.57 6.62
C PRO A 890 -1.93 40.91 8.07
N SER A 891 -3.22 40.97 8.35
CA SER A 891 -3.76 41.37 9.64
C SER A 891 -4.92 40.46 10.05
N LEU A 892 -5.10 40.28 11.37
CA LEU A 892 -6.25 39.61 11.94
C LEU A 892 -6.96 40.55 12.93
N VAL A 893 -8.28 40.61 12.83
CA VAL A 893 -9.15 41.29 13.80
C VAL A 893 -9.88 40.23 14.60
N VAL A 894 -9.64 40.20 15.92
CA VAL A 894 -10.20 39.23 16.86
C VAL A 894 -10.81 40.00 18.03
N ASN A 895 -12.10 39.80 18.31
CA ASN A 895 -12.81 40.49 19.38
C ASN A 895 -12.61 42.02 19.39
N GLY A 896 -12.52 42.63 18.20
CA GLY A 896 -12.33 44.07 18.02
C GLY A 896 -10.88 44.58 18.18
N LYS A 897 -9.93 43.72 18.58
CA LYS A 897 -8.49 44.04 18.55
C LYS A 897 -7.88 43.60 17.23
N LYS A 898 -6.96 44.40 16.70
CA LYS A 898 -6.24 44.12 15.45
C LYS A 898 -4.77 43.84 15.73
N ILE A 899 -4.23 42.82 15.08
CA ILE A 899 -2.80 42.56 14.94
C ILE A 899 -2.44 42.61 13.45
N THR A 900 -1.33 43.25 13.12
CA THR A 900 -0.80 43.40 11.75
C THR A 900 0.64 42.93 11.72
N PHE A 901 1.01 42.13 10.73
CA PHE A 901 2.39 41.67 10.50
C PHE A 901 2.98 42.44 9.32
N LYS A 902 3.99 43.28 9.56
CA LYS A 902 4.61 44.12 8.53
C LYS A 902 5.53 43.32 7.62
N THR A 903 4.96 42.72 6.58
CA THR A 903 5.67 41.86 5.63
C THR A 903 4.90 41.70 4.32
N LYS A 904 5.54 41.02 3.37
CA LYS A 904 5.00 40.63 2.07
C LYS A 904 5.05 39.11 1.94
N LEU A 905 3.91 38.44 2.05
CA LEU A 905 3.83 36.99 1.87
C LEU A 905 3.58 36.65 0.41
N GLN A 906 4.54 35.99 -0.24
CA GLN A 906 4.41 35.53 -1.62
C GLN A 906 3.71 34.16 -1.65
N SER A 907 2.93 33.86 -2.69
CA SER A 907 2.30 32.53 -2.82
C SER A 907 3.33 31.41 -2.68
N GLY A 908 3.07 30.46 -1.77
CA GLY A 908 3.98 29.40 -1.38
C GLY A 908 4.85 29.71 -0.15
N THR A 909 4.78 30.90 0.44
CA THR A 909 5.39 31.20 1.76
C THR A 909 4.35 31.12 2.87
N TYR A 910 4.83 30.98 4.11
CA TYR A 910 3.97 31.00 5.28
C TYR A 910 4.61 31.77 6.45
N LEU A 911 3.77 32.36 7.28
CA LEU A 911 4.14 33.08 8.49
C LEU A 911 3.73 32.27 9.71
N GLU A 912 4.59 32.15 10.72
CA GLU A 912 4.25 31.65 12.05
C GLU A 912 4.43 32.76 13.09
N TYR A 913 3.45 32.90 13.98
CA TYR A 913 3.48 33.80 15.13
C TYR A 913 3.20 33.04 16.41
N TYR A 914 4.02 33.26 17.44
CA TYR A 914 3.90 32.62 18.74
C TYR A 914 3.52 33.63 19.84
N PRO A 915 2.83 33.21 20.93
CA PRO A 915 2.38 34.11 22.00
C PRO A 915 3.51 34.87 22.73
N ASN A 916 4.75 34.41 22.62
CA ASN A 916 5.94 35.08 23.14
C ASN A 916 6.37 36.31 22.30
N GLY A 917 5.69 36.57 21.18
CA GLY A 917 5.99 37.68 20.27
C GLY A 917 6.90 37.32 19.09
N GLU A 918 7.40 36.09 19.00
CA GLU A 918 8.18 35.64 17.86
C GLU A 918 7.31 35.53 16.61
N CYS A 919 7.78 36.11 15.50
CA CYS A 919 7.12 36.06 14.21
C CYS A 919 8.14 35.87 13.10
N VAL A 920 7.95 34.84 12.27
CA VAL A 920 8.90 34.47 11.22
C VAL A 920 8.16 34.05 9.95
N VAL A 921 8.67 34.46 8.80
CA VAL A 921 8.19 34.03 7.49
C VAL A 921 9.16 33.01 6.91
N TYR A 922 8.63 31.90 6.41
CA TYR A 922 9.37 30.81 5.81
C TYR A 922 8.97 30.60 4.34
N ASP A 923 9.93 30.18 3.52
CA ASP A 923 9.65 29.60 2.19
C ASP A 923 9.43 28.08 2.29
N LEU A 924 9.22 27.42 1.13
CA LEU A 924 9.03 25.97 1.04
C LEU A 924 10.19 25.17 1.66
N TYR A 925 11.42 25.68 1.52
CA TYR A 925 12.62 25.01 1.97
C TYR A 925 12.84 25.16 3.48
N GLY A 926 12.08 26.07 4.11
CA GLY A 926 12.26 26.47 5.50
C GLY A 926 13.30 27.55 5.69
N ASN A 927 13.73 28.24 4.63
CA ASN A 927 14.54 29.44 4.78
C ASN A 927 13.71 30.51 5.49
N VAL A 928 14.34 31.23 6.40
CA VAL A 928 13.75 32.45 6.96
C VAL A 928 13.80 33.53 5.88
N VAL A 929 12.63 33.91 5.38
CA VAL A 929 12.46 34.95 4.36
C VAL A 929 12.36 36.33 5.01
N ASP A 930 11.69 36.42 6.15
CA ASP A 930 11.47 37.68 6.87
C ASP A 930 11.22 37.45 8.37
N LYS A 931 11.43 38.49 9.19
CA LYS A 931 11.08 38.56 10.61
C LYS A 931 10.23 39.82 10.84
N PRO A 932 8.91 39.74 10.61
CA PRO A 932 8.05 40.92 10.52
C PRO A 932 8.00 41.70 11.84
N GLN A 933 7.93 43.03 11.73
CA GLN A 933 7.51 43.86 12.86
C GLN A 933 6.00 43.65 13.08
N ILE A 934 5.61 43.50 14.35
CA ILE A 934 4.21 43.35 14.75
C ILE A 934 3.65 44.70 15.20
N GLU A 935 2.48 45.08 14.67
CA GLU A 935 1.71 46.22 15.14
C GLU A 935 0.38 45.76 15.75
N GLY A 936 0.04 46.32 16.91
CA GLY A 936 -1.15 45.93 17.66
C GLY A 936 -0.93 44.71 18.56
N GLU A 937 -2.02 44.08 19.00
CA GLU A 937 -1.98 42.93 19.90
C GLU A 937 -3.08 41.95 19.52
N LEU A 938 -2.75 40.66 19.47
CA LEU A 938 -3.74 39.60 19.31
C LEU A 938 -4.53 39.44 20.61
N ALA A 939 -5.86 39.50 20.52
CA ALA A 939 -6.74 39.26 21.66
C ALA A 939 -6.60 37.83 22.19
N GLU A 940 -6.81 37.65 23.49
CA GLU A 940 -7.04 36.32 24.05
C GLU A 940 -8.33 35.74 23.47
N LEU A 941 -8.31 34.44 23.19
CA LEU A 941 -9.46 33.68 22.79
C LEU A 941 -10.12 33.06 24.02
N PRO A 942 -11.38 33.39 24.34
CA PRO A 942 -12.13 32.66 25.35
C PRO A 942 -12.35 31.21 24.90
N LYS A 943 -12.76 30.35 25.84
CA LYS A 943 -13.26 29.02 25.50
C LYS A 943 -14.49 29.12 24.60
N GLY A 944 -14.55 28.31 23.55
CA GLY A 944 -15.63 28.26 22.57
C GLY A 944 -15.34 29.07 21.29
N GLU A 945 -16.41 29.51 20.64
CA GLU A 945 -16.33 30.19 19.34
C GLU A 945 -15.86 31.63 19.46
N SER A 946 -15.02 32.06 18.51
CA SER A 946 -14.59 33.44 18.33
C SER A 946 -14.62 33.81 16.86
N ARG A 947 -15.08 35.03 16.54
CA ARG A 947 -15.07 35.54 15.18
C ARG A 947 -13.73 36.20 14.88
N ILE A 948 -13.13 35.82 13.75
CA ILE A 948 -11.90 36.39 13.21
C ILE A 948 -12.17 36.98 11.84
N THR A 949 -11.60 38.15 11.56
CA THR A 949 -11.57 38.75 10.23
C THR A 949 -10.13 38.90 9.76
N PHE A 950 -9.81 38.34 8.59
CA PHE A 950 -8.54 38.50 7.90
C PHE A 950 -8.56 39.75 7.01
N GLU A 951 -7.51 40.55 7.07
CA GLU A 951 -7.33 41.77 6.28
C GLU A 951 -5.91 41.82 5.71
N CYS A 952 -5.72 42.58 4.62
CA CYS A 952 -4.41 42.92 4.09
C CYS A 952 -4.50 44.27 3.36
N GLU A 953 -3.37 44.96 3.17
CA GLU A 953 -3.35 46.31 2.58
C GLU A 953 -3.82 46.32 1.13
N ASN A 954 -3.45 45.29 0.36
CA ASN A 954 -3.81 45.15 -1.05
C ASN A 954 -5.11 44.36 -1.29
N ALA A 955 -5.98 44.29 -0.27
CA ALA A 955 -7.32 43.75 -0.44
C ALA A 955 -8.11 44.56 -1.49
N GLY A 956 -8.63 43.88 -2.51
CA GLY A 956 -9.46 44.49 -3.57
C GLY A 956 -8.76 44.74 -4.91
N THR A 957 -7.42 44.70 -4.97
CA THR A 957 -6.68 44.73 -6.24
C THR A 957 -6.42 43.34 -6.82
N GLU A 958 -6.37 42.31 -5.96
CA GLU A 958 -6.13 40.92 -6.33
C GLU A 958 -7.13 39.98 -5.62
N ASP A 959 -7.36 38.79 -6.18
CA ASP A 959 -8.18 37.75 -5.51
C ASP A 959 -7.31 37.01 -4.49
N ILE A 960 -7.05 37.69 -3.37
CA ILE A 960 -6.20 37.19 -2.27
C ILE A 960 -6.81 35.92 -1.67
N ARG A 961 -5.96 34.89 -1.57
CA ARG A 961 -6.27 33.59 -0.99
C ARG A 961 -5.21 33.25 0.06
N ALA A 962 -5.64 32.71 1.19
CA ALA A 962 -4.75 32.33 2.29
C ALA A 962 -5.33 31.16 3.10
N ILE A 963 -4.50 30.48 3.88
CA ILE A 963 -4.96 29.63 5.00
C ILE A 963 -4.55 30.31 6.29
N VAL A 964 -5.50 30.47 7.21
CA VAL A 964 -5.23 30.93 8.58
C VAL A 964 -5.45 29.75 9.52
N THR A 965 -4.41 29.39 10.26
CA THR A 965 -4.48 28.38 11.32
C THR A 965 -4.37 29.06 12.67
N VAL A 966 -5.38 28.84 13.53
CA VAL A 966 -5.36 29.26 14.93
C VAL A 966 -4.97 28.07 15.79
N ILE A 967 -3.90 28.23 16.58
CA ILE A 967 -3.30 27.15 17.36
C ILE A 967 -3.51 27.44 18.85
N THR A 968 -4.15 26.50 19.54
CA THR A 968 -4.47 26.60 20.98
C THR A 968 -3.93 25.38 21.74
N GLU A 969 -3.59 25.59 23.01
CA GLU A 969 -2.97 24.61 23.90
C GLU A 969 -3.91 24.23 25.05
N GLY A 970 -3.93 22.95 25.40
CA GLY A 970 -4.84 22.39 26.40
C GLY A 970 -4.13 21.78 27.60
N GLU A 971 -4.72 20.72 28.11
CA GLU A 971 -4.22 19.97 29.25
C GLU A 971 -2.88 19.28 28.95
N ILE A 972 -2.09 19.11 30.01
CA ILE A 972 -0.83 18.38 29.99
C ILE A 972 -1.11 16.92 30.40
N VAL A 973 -0.59 15.98 29.61
CA VAL A 973 -0.62 14.53 29.86
C VAL A 973 0.78 14.07 30.28
N LYS A 974 0.84 13.31 31.37
CA LYS A 974 2.06 12.84 32.03
C LYS A 974 1.93 11.41 32.50
#